data_AF-A0A857JDM5-F1
#
_entry.id   AF-A0A857JDM5-F1
#
_cell.length_a   1.000
_cell.length_b   1.000
_cell.length_c   1.000
_cell.angle_alpha   90.00
_cell.angle_beta   90.00
_cell.angle_gamma   90.00
#
_symmetry.space_group_name_H-M   'P 1'
#
loop_
_entity.id
_entity.type
_entity.pdbx_description
1 polymer ?
#
loop_
_entity_poly.entity_id
_entity_poly.type
_entity_poly.pdbx_seq_one_letter_code
_entity_poly.pdbx_strand_id
1 'polypeptide(L)'
;MKHPLFKSSTLSNAVLLGLAMTLSPSISAQEAASEEAAAVERIEVTGSLGSLPGQGVEAVFGFGKSILETPRSASTISDEMLERFAVTDIDDLVAFSPGTFTQSFFGVAGSLDVRGTPGETYFRGVKRLDNPGNYPTPIGASSRIDIVRGPASPIYGPAKIGGYLNFNPKSARASGGQYLEENEGGFSYTLGSWDKSIMTAEIGGPATLGGKEAGFYLYGEVENSGSYYENSGTDQTVLQGSFNIDVTENLRFEFGGMYHDYDGNQVAGWNRLTQDLIDNGTYITGTAKNIDTDGSGAISHAEYGAVNLAGNGFFYAVPSLFTDADATDLMQLENVGTTTLGRNQVLVAADDVLLNTVQTLYFDAIYYTDNGWEIKNQFFYEDYENLNENAYGFSQFHNSSVIENKLIFSTEYESNSLLAQFQFSPSIRHTNFLHGDDFTYEYFNRRDLTMESTALDRRELATRINDNYDNYDKGNYTDLGIAAMTDLTWDWGLNIVLGLRYDSIDIETTSRGDLLLNKGEILSTSQTVDGTSWNTSISYKTDFGLIPYITLAEQATLVAGQGAEIGYGQLIDDDGNEYNGAFDTSELTEIGIKGSFLDDSLYFALSIYEQERSDFNAQAIVTNATTQNKGTEFELRWVVSDQLVVGAGYTKMKVYNLTAYNDGNGGSLFGFLGAEDLTSLTDPSLVFGGNPIGLTLIPEGASKETARKAGIPENIYTLNATYDFLNGYAASASIVRADETFSSFSQSVKLPSYTLVNAGVTYTTDTWSASLNIKNLTDEEYYRANFPDLFGAQIVLPELPRHYQASIAYKF
;
A
#
# COMPACT_ATOMS: atom_id res chain seq x y z
N MET A 1 -9.67 -31.85 -16.43
CA MET A 1 -9.70 -30.62 -15.62
C MET A 1 -10.82 -29.78 -16.16
N LYS A 2 -11.80 -29.39 -15.33
CA LYS A 2 -12.77 -28.37 -15.73
C LYS A 2 -12.09 -27.04 -15.41
N HIS A 3 -11.75 -26.25 -16.42
CA HIS A 3 -11.38 -24.86 -16.17
C HIS A 3 -12.54 -24.21 -15.40
N PRO A 4 -12.27 -23.49 -14.29
CA PRO A 4 -13.32 -22.66 -13.70
C PRO A 4 -13.84 -21.73 -14.80
N LEU A 5 -15.15 -21.75 -15.02
CA LEU A 5 -15.79 -20.72 -15.84
C LEU A 5 -15.59 -19.41 -15.08
N PHE A 6 -15.07 -18.36 -15.74
CA PHE A 6 -14.98 -17.02 -15.15
C PHE A 6 -16.26 -16.72 -14.38
N LYS A 7 -16.16 -16.53 -13.06
CA LYS A 7 -17.24 -15.90 -12.28
C LYS A 7 -17.21 -14.39 -12.53
N SER A 8 -17.34 -14.00 -13.79
CA SER A 8 -17.42 -12.59 -14.16
C SER A 8 -18.82 -12.07 -13.85
N SER A 9 -18.92 -10.88 -13.25
CA SER A 9 -20.21 -10.19 -13.15
C SER A 9 -20.82 -10.01 -14.55
N THR A 10 -22.15 -9.87 -14.62
CA THR A 10 -22.85 -9.61 -15.89
C THR A 10 -22.33 -8.31 -16.54
N LEU A 11 -21.88 -7.35 -15.73
CA LEU A 11 -21.28 -6.09 -16.16
C LEU A 11 -19.89 -6.31 -16.77
N SER A 12 -19.01 -7.10 -16.14
CA SER A 12 -17.67 -7.41 -16.65
C SER A 12 -17.74 -8.12 -18.01
N ASN A 13 -18.64 -9.10 -18.14
CA ASN A 13 -18.92 -9.74 -19.42
C ASN A 13 -19.47 -8.77 -20.46
N ALA A 14 -20.40 -7.88 -20.07
CA ALA A 14 -20.98 -6.90 -20.99
C ALA A 14 -19.95 -5.88 -21.48
N VAL A 15 -19.02 -5.45 -20.62
CA VAL A 15 -17.94 -4.52 -20.98
C VAL A 15 -16.89 -5.20 -21.84
N LEU A 16 -16.45 -6.41 -21.50
CA LEU A 16 -15.50 -7.18 -22.33
C LEU A 16 -16.09 -7.51 -23.70
N LEU A 17 -17.34 -7.98 -23.79
CA LEU A 17 -18.01 -8.18 -25.08
C LEU A 17 -18.22 -6.84 -25.82
N GLY A 18 -18.53 -5.76 -25.10
CA GLY A 18 -18.73 -4.42 -25.68
C GLY A 18 -17.47 -3.88 -26.34
N LEU A 19 -16.33 -3.91 -25.63
CA LEU A 19 -15.02 -3.49 -26.13
C LEU A 19 -14.51 -4.41 -27.25
N ALA A 20 -14.77 -5.72 -27.16
CA ALA A 20 -14.41 -6.66 -28.23
C ALA A 20 -15.26 -6.49 -29.51
N MET A 21 -16.49 -5.96 -29.40
CA MET A 21 -17.41 -5.76 -30.52
C MET A 21 -17.26 -4.41 -31.23
N THR A 22 -16.49 -3.45 -30.69
CA THR A 22 -16.21 -2.15 -31.34
C THR A 22 -15.13 -2.21 -32.43
N LEU A 23 -14.72 -3.40 -32.87
CA LEU A 23 -13.82 -3.60 -34.01
C LEU A 23 -14.49 -3.17 -35.34
N SER A 24 -14.37 -1.87 -35.65
CA SER A 24 -14.50 -1.18 -36.96
C SER A 24 -15.90 -1.09 -37.61
N PRO A 25 -16.21 0.07 -38.25
CA PRO A 25 -15.63 0.38 -39.56
C PRO A 25 -14.77 1.64 -39.58
N SER A 26 -13.75 1.59 -40.43
CA SER A 26 -12.83 2.66 -40.79
C SER A 26 -13.58 3.96 -41.12
N ILE A 27 -13.23 5.04 -40.45
CA ILE A 27 -13.58 6.40 -40.90
C ILE A 27 -12.31 6.97 -41.52
N SER A 28 -12.36 7.25 -42.83
CA SER A 28 -11.30 7.96 -43.53
C SER A 28 -11.08 9.34 -42.90
N ALA A 29 -9.91 9.56 -42.33
CA ALA A 29 -9.42 10.89 -41.99
C ALA A 29 -9.12 11.68 -43.28
N GLN A 30 -9.64 12.91 -43.36
CA GLN A 30 -9.33 13.86 -44.40
C GLN A 30 -8.17 14.74 -43.90
N GLU A 31 -7.08 14.71 -44.65
CA GLU A 31 -5.84 15.45 -44.40
C GLU A 31 -6.13 16.97 -44.27
N ALA A 32 -5.95 17.52 -43.06
CA ALA A 32 -5.97 18.95 -42.81
C ALA A 32 -4.55 19.39 -42.42
N ALA A 33 -3.99 20.30 -43.21
CA ALA A 33 -2.66 20.85 -43.00
C ALA A 33 -2.59 21.62 -41.68
N SER A 34 -1.68 21.23 -40.80
CA SER A 34 -1.34 21.92 -39.55
C SER A 34 -0.40 23.10 -39.81
N GLU A 35 -0.77 24.30 -39.36
CA GLU A 35 0.15 25.43 -39.20
C GLU A 35 1.02 25.21 -37.96
N GLU A 36 2.35 25.30 -38.13
CA GLU A 36 3.35 25.24 -37.07
C GLU A 36 3.15 26.40 -36.07
N ALA A 37 2.55 26.12 -34.92
CA ALA A 37 2.81 26.88 -33.71
C ALA A 37 4.07 26.29 -33.06
N ALA A 38 4.99 27.15 -32.64
CA ALA A 38 6.25 26.78 -32.02
C ALA A 38 6.03 26.04 -30.70
N ALA A 39 5.86 24.72 -30.78
CA ALA A 39 5.92 23.81 -29.64
C ALA A 39 7.39 23.64 -29.25
N VAL A 40 7.67 23.68 -27.96
CA VAL A 40 8.97 23.27 -27.41
C VAL A 40 9.19 21.82 -27.82
N GLU A 41 10.22 21.57 -28.63
CA GLU A 41 10.61 20.24 -29.10
C GLU A 41 11.00 19.38 -27.88
N ARG A 42 10.07 18.55 -27.42
CA ARG A 42 10.29 17.62 -26.31
C ARG A 42 11.02 16.42 -26.86
N ILE A 43 12.27 16.23 -26.44
CA ILE A 43 13.06 15.05 -26.81
C ILE A 43 12.50 13.86 -26.03
N GLU A 44 11.65 13.07 -26.68
CA GLU A 44 11.25 11.76 -26.20
C GLU A 44 12.41 10.78 -26.47
N VAL A 45 13.12 10.38 -25.43
CA VAL A 45 14.17 9.35 -25.55
C VAL A 45 13.51 7.99 -25.64
N THR A 46 13.16 7.62 -26.88
CA THR A 46 12.77 6.26 -27.25
C THR A 46 13.86 5.28 -26.80
N GLY A 47 13.48 4.23 -26.06
CA GLY A 47 14.41 3.20 -25.52
C GLY A 47 14.74 3.32 -24.02
N SER A 48 14.32 4.38 -23.34
CA SER A 48 14.54 4.53 -21.89
C SER A 48 13.49 3.85 -20.99
N LEU A 49 12.40 3.30 -21.55
CA LEU A 49 11.24 2.78 -20.81
C LEU A 49 10.67 3.78 -19.79
N GLY A 50 10.68 5.08 -20.08
CA GLY A 50 10.27 6.11 -19.10
C GLY A 50 11.08 6.08 -17.79
N SER A 51 12.21 5.36 -17.75
CA SER A 51 12.93 5.08 -16.49
C SER A 51 13.70 6.29 -15.98
N LEU A 52 13.98 7.29 -16.82
CA LEU A 52 14.74 8.47 -16.42
C LEU A 52 13.83 9.55 -15.81
N PRO A 53 14.23 10.15 -14.67
CA PRO A 53 13.40 11.08 -13.89
C PRO A 53 13.07 12.44 -14.57
N GLY A 54 13.60 12.69 -15.77
CA GLY A 54 13.32 13.88 -16.58
C GLY A 54 11.98 13.82 -17.33
N GLN A 55 11.31 12.67 -17.37
CA GLN A 55 10.05 12.51 -18.09
C GLN A 55 8.83 12.67 -17.16
N GLY A 56 8.08 13.77 -17.34
CA GLY A 56 6.63 13.79 -17.12
C GLY A 56 6.08 13.72 -15.69
N VAL A 57 6.85 14.09 -14.67
CA VAL A 57 6.37 14.10 -13.27
C VAL A 57 5.74 15.46 -12.92
N GLU A 58 4.60 15.78 -13.52
CA GLU A 58 3.98 17.11 -13.32
C GLU A 58 3.22 17.24 -11.97
N ALA A 59 3.00 16.14 -11.24
CA ALA A 59 1.93 16.07 -10.25
C ALA A 59 2.35 15.69 -8.82
N VAL A 60 3.65 15.63 -8.50
CA VAL A 60 4.12 15.05 -7.22
C VAL A 60 4.34 16.10 -6.12
N PHE A 61 4.59 17.36 -6.46
CA PHE A 61 4.73 18.46 -5.47
C PHE A 61 3.89 19.69 -5.80
N GLY A 62 3.00 19.60 -6.79
CA GLY A 62 2.13 20.68 -7.24
C GLY A 62 2.73 21.60 -8.32
N PHE A 63 4.05 21.74 -8.42
CA PHE A 63 4.72 22.73 -9.30
C PHE A 63 5.20 22.21 -10.67
N GLY A 64 4.80 21.00 -11.10
CA GLY A 64 5.26 20.49 -12.39
C GLY A 64 6.74 20.06 -12.46
N LYS A 65 7.46 20.02 -11.32
CA LYS A 65 8.90 19.72 -11.27
C LYS A 65 9.22 18.27 -11.62
N SER A 66 10.29 18.06 -12.36
CA SER A 66 10.87 16.72 -12.55
C SER A 66 11.32 16.09 -11.21
N ILE A 67 11.48 14.76 -11.17
CA ILE A 67 12.04 14.08 -9.98
C ILE A 67 13.46 14.55 -9.68
N LEU A 68 14.23 14.92 -10.71
CA LEU A 68 15.58 15.47 -10.54
C LEU A 68 15.56 16.81 -9.79
N GLU A 69 14.63 17.71 -10.15
CA GLU A 69 14.52 19.05 -9.59
C GLU A 69 13.76 19.09 -8.26
N THR A 70 12.93 18.09 -8.00
CA THR A 70 12.18 17.99 -6.75
C THR A 70 13.17 17.72 -5.60
N PRO A 71 13.27 18.57 -4.58
CA PRO A 71 14.24 18.42 -3.48
C PRO A 71 13.78 17.38 -2.44
N ARG A 72 13.33 16.19 -2.89
CA ARG A 72 12.84 15.09 -2.06
C ARG A 72 13.15 13.74 -2.68
N SER A 73 13.30 12.72 -1.86
CA SER A 73 13.44 11.34 -2.33
C SER A 73 12.15 10.86 -3.00
N ALA A 74 12.19 10.65 -4.33
CA ALA A 74 11.04 10.20 -5.11
C ALA A 74 11.49 9.27 -6.25
N SER A 75 10.62 8.35 -6.62
CA SER A 75 10.80 7.36 -7.69
C SER A 75 9.57 7.38 -8.58
N THR A 76 9.73 7.08 -9.86
CA THR A 76 8.60 6.78 -10.74
C THR A 76 8.81 5.47 -11.46
N ILE A 77 7.73 4.76 -11.74
CA ILE A 77 7.70 3.48 -12.43
C ILE A 77 6.64 3.60 -13.53
N SER A 78 7.08 3.52 -14.78
CA SER A 78 6.19 3.62 -15.94
C SER A 78 5.46 2.31 -16.21
N ASP A 79 4.38 2.36 -16.97
CA ASP A 79 3.67 1.19 -17.47
C ASP A 79 4.57 0.24 -18.28
N GLU A 80 5.52 0.75 -19.08
CA GLU A 80 6.45 -0.14 -19.79
C GLU A 80 7.39 -0.88 -18.84
N MET A 81 7.79 -0.28 -17.71
CA MET A 81 8.52 -1.00 -16.67
C MET A 81 7.63 -2.04 -15.98
N LEU A 82 6.37 -1.69 -15.68
CA LEU A 82 5.40 -2.63 -15.10
C LEU A 82 5.22 -3.85 -16.02
N GLU A 83 5.05 -3.65 -17.32
CA GLU A 83 4.94 -4.72 -18.32
C GLU A 83 6.25 -5.51 -18.49
N ARG A 84 7.40 -4.83 -18.65
CA ARG A 84 8.71 -5.44 -18.95
C ARG A 84 9.22 -6.37 -17.86
N PHE A 85 8.93 -6.04 -16.61
CA PHE A 85 9.28 -6.84 -15.44
C PHE A 85 8.10 -7.63 -14.88
N ALA A 86 6.91 -7.43 -15.47
CA ALA A 86 5.65 -8.05 -15.08
C ALA A 86 5.37 -7.88 -13.56
N VAL A 87 5.44 -6.61 -13.16
CA VAL A 87 5.11 -6.09 -11.83
C VAL A 87 3.60 -6.07 -11.71
N THR A 88 3.06 -6.82 -10.75
CA THR A 88 1.60 -6.99 -10.59
C THR A 88 1.09 -6.67 -9.20
N ASP A 89 2.00 -6.52 -8.23
CA ASP A 89 1.67 -6.23 -6.84
C ASP A 89 2.60 -5.12 -6.30
N ILE A 90 2.13 -4.36 -5.30
CA ILE A 90 2.94 -3.31 -4.65
C ILE A 90 4.21 -3.86 -3.98
N ASP A 91 4.22 -5.13 -3.61
CA ASP A 91 5.38 -5.81 -3.02
C ASP A 91 6.55 -5.93 -3.99
N ASP A 92 6.27 -6.00 -5.30
CA ASP A 92 7.29 -6.04 -6.35
C ASP A 92 8.06 -4.71 -6.46
N LEU A 93 7.49 -3.60 -5.97
CA LEU A 93 8.04 -2.25 -6.14
C LEU A 93 9.37 -2.06 -5.40
N VAL A 94 9.67 -2.90 -4.40
CA VAL A 94 10.97 -2.94 -3.72
C VAL A 94 12.13 -3.16 -4.69
N ALA A 95 11.92 -3.84 -5.82
CA ALA A 95 12.96 -4.06 -6.83
C ALA A 95 13.32 -2.78 -7.63
N PHE A 96 12.47 -1.76 -7.57
CA PHE A 96 12.56 -0.55 -8.41
C PHE A 96 12.71 0.74 -7.59
N SER A 97 12.30 0.74 -6.33
CA SER A 97 12.37 1.91 -5.45
C SER A 97 12.98 1.57 -4.10
N PRO A 98 14.06 2.25 -3.68
CA PRO A 98 14.54 2.19 -2.30
C PRO A 98 13.45 2.62 -1.29
N GLY A 99 13.50 2.09 -0.07
CA GLY A 99 12.62 2.51 1.02
C GLY A 99 11.22 1.90 0.99
N THR A 100 10.91 0.97 0.09
CA THR A 100 9.53 0.47 -0.13
C THR A 100 9.33 -1.00 0.26
N PHE A 101 10.01 -1.47 1.30
CA PHE A 101 9.81 -2.82 1.80
C PHE A 101 8.54 -2.87 2.65
N THR A 102 7.54 -3.62 2.18
CA THR A 102 6.22 -3.77 2.82
C THR A 102 6.15 -5.04 3.66
N GLN A 103 5.71 -4.91 4.90
CA GLN A 103 5.45 -6.07 5.77
C GLN A 103 4.18 -6.80 5.34
N SER A 104 3.98 -8.06 5.74
CA SER A 104 2.71 -8.73 5.42
C SER A 104 1.59 -8.14 6.29
N PHE A 105 0.49 -7.77 5.64
CA PHE A 105 -0.79 -7.49 6.27
C PHE A 105 -1.75 -8.65 5.96
N PHE A 106 -1.50 -9.80 6.60
CA PHE A 106 -2.20 -11.05 6.32
C PHE A 106 -2.25 -11.42 4.83
N GLY A 107 -1.12 -11.26 4.13
CA GLY A 107 -0.98 -11.63 2.72
C GLY A 107 -1.69 -10.73 1.70
N VAL A 108 -2.36 -9.65 2.13
CA VAL A 108 -3.03 -8.71 1.22
C VAL A 108 -2.25 -7.40 1.14
N ALA A 109 -1.75 -7.10 -0.05
CA ALA A 109 -0.92 -5.93 -0.30
C ALA A 109 -1.77 -4.68 -0.59
N GLY A 110 -2.36 -4.12 0.47
CA GLY A 110 -3.25 -2.95 0.38
C GLY A 110 -2.50 -1.64 0.16
N SER A 111 -1.58 -1.29 1.06
CA SER A 111 -0.79 -0.07 0.98
C SER A 111 0.71 -0.36 1.03
N LEU A 112 1.48 0.50 0.34
CA LEU A 112 2.94 0.39 0.32
C LEU A 112 3.51 0.96 1.62
N ASP A 113 4.34 0.19 2.32
CA ASP A 113 5.15 0.75 3.39
C ASP A 113 6.26 1.60 2.79
N VAL A 114 6.40 2.83 3.27
CA VAL A 114 7.46 3.74 2.87
C VAL A 114 8.27 4.12 4.09
N ARG A 115 9.59 3.85 4.03
CA ARG A 115 10.54 4.01 5.13
C ARG A 115 10.19 3.18 6.37
N GLY A 116 9.57 2.01 6.16
CA GLY A 116 9.25 1.04 7.21
C GLY A 116 7.97 1.35 8.00
N THR A 117 7.11 2.22 7.48
CA THR A 117 5.79 2.55 8.05
C THR A 117 4.76 2.63 6.93
N PRO A 118 3.48 2.33 7.20
CA PRO A 118 2.42 2.42 6.20
C PRO A 118 2.37 3.80 5.52
N GLY A 119 2.43 3.80 4.19
CA GLY A 119 2.27 4.98 3.35
C GLY A 119 0.81 5.26 2.99
N GLU A 120 0.56 6.45 2.45
CA GLU A 120 -0.74 6.79 1.86
C GLU A 120 -0.86 6.31 0.42
N THR A 121 -2.10 6.16 -0.06
CA THR A 121 -2.39 5.97 -1.49
C THR A 121 -3.13 7.17 -2.04
N TYR A 122 -2.61 7.72 -3.13
CA TYR A 122 -3.19 8.86 -3.85
C TYR A 122 -3.67 8.41 -5.23
N PHE A 123 -4.72 9.05 -5.71
CA PHE A 123 -5.22 8.93 -7.08
C PHE A 123 -5.16 10.30 -7.73
N ARG A 124 -4.30 10.50 -8.74
CA ARG A 124 -4.09 11.81 -9.41
C ARG A 124 -3.81 12.97 -8.42
N GLY A 125 -3.04 12.70 -7.36
CA GLY A 125 -2.71 13.70 -6.34
C GLY A 125 -3.85 14.04 -5.36
N VAL A 126 -4.90 13.22 -5.28
CA VAL A 126 -5.93 13.28 -4.22
C VAL A 126 -5.87 12.03 -3.35
N LYS A 127 -5.93 12.19 -2.02
CA LYS A 127 -5.80 11.09 -1.07
C LYS A 127 -7.03 10.16 -1.13
N ARG A 128 -6.82 8.86 -1.30
CA ARG A 128 -7.87 7.83 -1.27
C ARG A 128 -8.31 7.54 0.18
N LEU A 129 -9.34 6.72 0.35
CA LEU A 129 -9.66 6.13 1.65
C LEU A 129 -8.57 5.12 2.05
N ASP A 130 -8.42 4.92 3.36
CA ASP A 130 -7.40 4.02 3.89
C ASP A 130 -7.64 2.57 3.44
N ASN A 131 -6.56 1.93 2.99
CA ASN A 131 -6.53 0.54 2.56
C ASN A 131 -5.23 -0.14 3.03
N PRO A 132 -5.11 -0.47 4.32
CA PRO A 132 -3.91 -1.18 4.82
C PRO A 132 -3.80 -2.62 4.27
N GLY A 133 -4.94 -3.24 3.94
CA GLY A 133 -5.02 -4.60 3.40
C GLY A 133 -6.47 -5.07 3.21
N ASN A 134 -7.39 -4.14 2.94
CA ASN A 134 -8.81 -4.44 2.71
C ASN A 134 -9.04 -4.99 1.29
N TYR A 135 -8.12 -4.70 0.37
CA TYR A 135 -8.07 -5.19 -1.02
C TYR A 135 -6.67 -4.88 -1.60
N PRO A 136 -6.18 -5.63 -2.61
CA PRO A 136 -4.91 -5.29 -3.27
C PRO A 136 -5.03 -3.99 -4.07
N THR A 137 -4.04 -3.11 -4.01
CA THR A 137 -4.05 -1.90 -4.86
C THR A 137 -3.89 -2.28 -6.35
N PRO A 138 -4.81 -1.87 -7.25
CA PRO A 138 -4.86 -2.36 -8.64
C PRO A 138 -3.81 -1.69 -9.55
N ILE A 139 -2.52 -1.89 -9.26
CA ILE A 139 -1.42 -1.17 -9.92
C ILE A 139 -1.32 -1.42 -11.43
N GLY A 140 -1.82 -2.55 -11.95
CA GLY A 140 -1.85 -2.87 -13.38
C GLY A 140 -2.74 -1.93 -14.20
N ALA A 141 -3.72 -1.28 -13.58
CA ALA A 141 -4.58 -0.29 -14.23
C ALA A 141 -3.95 1.12 -14.29
N SER A 142 -2.67 1.26 -13.94
CA SER A 142 -1.96 2.53 -13.91
C SER A 142 -1.19 2.77 -15.22
N SER A 143 -1.10 4.03 -15.64
CA SER A 143 -0.09 4.47 -16.62
C SER A 143 1.27 4.72 -15.97
N ARG A 144 1.28 5.06 -14.67
CA ARG A 144 2.49 5.38 -13.92
C ARG A 144 2.24 5.40 -12.42
N ILE A 145 3.18 4.82 -11.69
CA ILE A 145 3.22 4.87 -10.23
C ILE A 145 4.32 5.83 -9.80
N ASP A 146 3.96 6.84 -9.02
CA ASP A 146 4.91 7.75 -8.39
C ASP A 146 5.03 7.38 -6.90
N ILE A 147 6.26 7.19 -6.40
CA ILE A 147 6.53 6.86 -4.99
C ILE A 147 7.32 8.01 -4.39
N VAL A 148 6.80 8.59 -3.31
CA VAL A 148 7.41 9.73 -2.63
C VAL A 148 7.69 9.33 -1.20
N ARG A 149 8.95 9.53 -0.79
CA ARG A 149 9.45 9.15 0.52
C ARG A 149 9.47 10.37 1.44
N GLY A 150 8.82 10.25 2.59
CA GLY A 150 8.51 11.37 3.49
C GLY A 150 7.15 12.03 3.19
N PRO A 151 6.74 13.07 3.95
CA PRO A 151 5.39 13.63 3.90
C PRO A 151 5.01 14.20 2.53
N ALA A 152 3.72 14.19 2.28
CA ALA A 152 3.08 14.83 1.15
C ALA A 152 3.37 16.34 1.10
N SER A 153 3.18 16.94 -0.09
CA SER A 153 3.18 18.38 -0.22
C SER A 153 2.00 18.97 0.57
N PRO A 154 2.14 20.13 1.25
CA PRO A 154 1.05 20.73 2.00
C PRO A 154 -0.25 20.88 1.20
N ILE A 155 -0.20 21.11 -0.12
CA ILE A 155 -1.42 21.20 -0.96
C ILE A 155 -2.25 19.90 -1.05
N TYR A 156 -1.72 18.77 -0.58
CA TYR A 156 -2.40 17.47 -0.55
C TYR A 156 -3.15 17.17 0.75
N GLY A 157 -3.09 18.07 1.73
CA GLY A 157 -3.78 17.91 3.01
C GLY A 157 -3.07 16.98 4.00
N PRO A 158 -3.75 16.66 5.12
CA PRO A 158 -3.20 15.78 6.14
C PRO A 158 -2.86 14.38 5.60
N ALA A 159 -1.70 13.84 5.95
CA ALA A 159 -1.14 12.62 5.36
C ALA A 159 -0.09 11.96 6.26
N LYS A 160 0.05 10.64 6.18
CA LYS A 160 1.09 9.87 6.90
C LYS A 160 2.51 10.30 6.50
N ILE A 161 3.42 10.33 7.48
CA ILE A 161 4.80 10.81 7.30
C ILE A 161 5.69 9.89 6.46
N GLY A 162 5.40 8.58 6.43
CA GLY A 162 6.20 7.59 5.70
C GLY A 162 6.39 7.96 4.24
N GLY A 163 5.32 8.49 3.65
CA GLY A 163 5.23 8.88 2.26
C GLY A 163 4.02 8.28 1.60
N TYR A 164 4.04 8.22 0.28
CA TYR A 164 2.87 7.82 -0.46
C TYR A 164 3.19 7.22 -1.82
N LEU A 165 2.28 6.36 -2.26
CA LEU A 165 2.15 5.91 -3.63
C LEU A 165 1.07 6.75 -4.31
N ASN A 166 1.38 7.39 -5.42
CA ASN A 166 0.41 8.09 -6.26
C ASN A 166 0.16 7.30 -7.54
N PHE A 167 -1.06 6.79 -7.65
CA PHE A 167 -1.60 6.08 -8.79
C PHE A 167 -2.09 7.07 -9.84
N ASN A 168 -1.56 6.98 -11.06
CA ASN A 168 -2.06 7.73 -12.20
C ASN A 168 -2.82 6.77 -13.14
N PRO A 169 -4.10 7.02 -13.44
CA PRO A 169 -4.87 6.19 -14.37
C PRO A 169 -4.37 6.38 -15.81
N LYS A 170 -4.78 5.48 -16.70
CA LYS A 170 -4.52 5.61 -18.14
C LYS A 170 -5.39 6.75 -18.73
N SER A 171 -4.80 7.52 -19.65
CA SER A 171 -5.45 8.67 -20.29
C SER A 171 -4.99 8.82 -21.74
N ALA A 172 -5.91 9.26 -22.60
CA ALA A 172 -5.61 9.61 -23.98
C ALA A 172 -5.02 11.02 -24.14
N ARG A 173 -4.71 11.69 -23.03
CA ARG A 173 -4.01 12.97 -23.02
C ARG A 173 -2.70 12.84 -22.25
N ALA A 174 -1.59 13.02 -22.95
CA ALA A 174 -0.27 13.04 -22.32
C ALA A 174 -0.13 14.22 -21.37
N SER A 175 0.78 14.11 -20.39
CA SER A 175 1.10 15.22 -19.47
C SER A 175 1.43 16.52 -20.23
N GLY A 176 2.18 16.39 -21.33
CA GLY A 176 2.62 17.51 -22.15
C GLY A 176 1.54 18.24 -22.97
N GLY A 177 0.28 17.84 -22.91
CA GLY A 177 -0.79 18.63 -23.55
C GLY A 177 -1.59 17.89 -24.62
N GLN A 178 -0.93 16.96 -25.29
CA GLN A 178 -1.39 16.40 -26.55
C GLN A 178 -2.32 15.22 -26.34
N TYR A 179 -3.34 15.15 -27.20
CA TYR A 179 -4.17 13.97 -27.34
C TYR A 179 -3.45 12.91 -28.18
N LEU A 180 -3.83 11.65 -28.00
CA LEU A 180 -3.45 10.58 -28.92
C LEU A 180 -3.85 10.97 -30.36
N GLU A 181 -2.97 10.71 -31.32
CA GLU A 181 -3.18 11.07 -32.72
C GLU A 181 -4.23 10.18 -33.39
N GLU A 182 -4.30 8.92 -32.98
CA GLU A 182 -5.26 7.94 -33.47
C GLU A 182 -5.82 7.06 -32.35
N ASN A 183 -6.80 6.22 -32.69
CA ASN A 183 -7.32 5.26 -31.74
C ASN A 183 -6.30 4.16 -31.57
N GLU A 184 -5.82 3.99 -30.36
CA GLU A 184 -4.90 2.93 -29.96
C GLU A 184 -5.58 2.06 -28.91
N GLY A 185 -5.37 0.75 -28.99
CA GLY A 185 -5.95 -0.15 -28.01
C GLY A 185 -5.22 -1.48 -27.93
N GLY A 186 -5.67 -2.29 -26.98
CA GLY A 186 -5.03 -3.55 -26.71
C GLY A 186 -5.96 -4.58 -26.11
N PHE A 187 -5.64 -5.83 -26.37
CA PHE A 187 -6.17 -6.97 -25.65
C PHE A 187 -5.01 -7.80 -25.14
N SER A 188 -5.01 -8.17 -23.86
CA SER A 188 -4.02 -9.09 -23.32
C SER A 188 -4.68 -10.27 -22.61
N TYR A 189 -3.98 -11.41 -22.67
CA TYR A 189 -4.28 -12.56 -21.85
C TYR A 189 -3.01 -13.05 -21.16
N THR A 190 -3.04 -13.09 -19.84
CA THR A 190 -1.94 -13.53 -18.99
C THR A 190 -2.33 -14.82 -18.27
N LEU A 191 -1.49 -15.83 -18.40
CA LEU A 191 -1.60 -17.10 -17.70
C LEU A 191 -0.37 -17.35 -16.83
N GLY A 192 -0.44 -18.22 -15.83
CA GLY A 192 0.72 -18.49 -14.98
C GLY A 192 0.58 -19.72 -14.11
N SER A 193 1.48 -19.84 -13.13
CA SER A 193 1.37 -20.82 -12.05
C SER A 193 0.03 -20.68 -11.32
N TRP A 194 -0.44 -21.81 -10.74
CA TRP A 194 -1.66 -21.87 -9.92
C TRP A 194 -2.92 -21.39 -10.62
N ASP A 195 -3.09 -21.80 -11.88
CA ASP A 195 -4.26 -21.46 -12.69
C ASP A 195 -4.48 -19.93 -12.81
N LYS A 196 -3.41 -19.11 -12.69
CA LYS A 196 -3.48 -17.66 -12.93
C LYS A 196 -4.07 -17.40 -14.31
N SER A 197 -5.09 -16.55 -14.38
CA SER A 197 -5.77 -16.20 -15.62
C SER A 197 -6.35 -14.79 -15.55
N ILE A 198 -5.68 -13.86 -16.23
CA ILE A 198 -6.04 -12.45 -16.30
C ILE A 198 -6.29 -12.06 -17.75
N MET A 199 -7.38 -11.35 -18.00
CA MET A 199 -7.73 -10.77 -19.28
C MET A 199 -7.84 -9.26 -19.15
N THR A 200 -7.16 -8.52 -20.03
CA THR A 200 -7.31 -7.07 -20.10
C THR A 200 -7.76 -6.64 -21.49
N ALA A 201 -8.52 -5.55 -21.55
CA ALA A 201 -8.90 -4.89 -22.78
C ALA A 201 -8.87 -3.37 -22.56
N GLU A 202 -8.29 -2.64 -23.50
CA GLU A 202 -8.18 -1.19 -23.43
C GLU A 202 -8.33 -0.53 -24.80
N ILE A 203 -8.80 0.70 -24.79
CA ILE A 203 -8.92 1.55 -25.97
C ILE A 203 -8.87 3.01 -25.55
N GLY A 204 -8.02 3.78 -26.20
CA GLY A 204 -7.98 5.22 -26.08
C GLY A 204 -7.81 5.88 -27.42
N GLY A 205 -8.13 7.17 -27.50
CA GLY A 205 -7.93 7.90 -28.74
C GLY A 205 -8.51 9.30 -28.72
N PRO A 206 -8.32 10.04 -29.81
CA PRO A 206 -8.93 11.33 -29.99
C PRO A 206 -10.44 11.19 -30.19
N ALA A 207 -11.17 12.21 -29.75
CA ALA A 207 -12.61 12.34 -29.93
C ALA A 207 -12.96 13.77 -30.30
N THR A 208 -14.18 13.95 -30.80
CA THR A 208 -14.74 15.29 -30.99
C THR A 208 -16.11 15.35 -30.37
N LEU A 209 -16.31 16.24 -29.40
CA LEU A 209 -17.59 16.44 -28.73
C LEU A 209 -18.06 17.87 -28.95
N GLY A 210 -19.18 18.04 -29.65
CA GLY A 210 -19.72 19.38 -29.93
C GLY A 210 -18.79 20.26 -30.79
N GLY A 211 -17.94 19.66 -31.61
CA GLY A 211 -16.94 20.36 -32.44
C GLY A 211 -15.68 20.80 -31.68
N LYS A 212 -15.48 20.27 -30.46
CA LYS A 212 -14.30 20.52 -29.62
C LYS A 212 -13.40 19.30 -29.56
N GLU A 213 -12.10 19.55 -29.46
CA GLU A 213 -11.08 18.51 -29.30
C GLU A 213 -11.25 17.83 -27.95
N ALA A 214 -11.24 16.50 -27.98
CA ALA A 214 -11.42 15.67 -26.82
C ALA A 214 -10.59 14.39 -26.95
N GLY A 215 -10.49 13.64 -25.86
CA GLY A 215 -9.87 12.33 -25.81
C GLY A 215 -10.60 11.46 -24.79
N PHE A 216 -10.52 10.15 -24.99
CA PHE A 216 -11.07 9.17 -24.08
C PHE A 216 -10.10 8.01 -23.91
N TYR A 217 -10.10 7.38 -22.75
CA TYR A 217 -9.41 6.12 -22.50
C TYR A 217 -10.32 5.22 -21.66
N LEU A 218 -10.44 3.96 -22.05
CA LEU A 218 -11.20 2.94 -21.35
C LEU A 218 -10.30 1.73 -21.12
N TYR A 219 -10.33 1.18 -19.90
CA TYR A 219 -9.58 -0.01 -19.50
C TYR A 219 -10.51 -0.95 -18.75
N GLY A 220 -10.36 -2.24 -19.01
CA GLY A 220 -11.06 -3.31 -18.31
C GLY A 220 -10.12 -4.48 -18.03
N GLU A 221 -10.20 -5.02 -16.83
CA GLU A 221 -9.48 -6.19 -16.37
C GLU A 221 -10.44 -7.16 -15.70
N VAL A 222 -10.28 -8.45 -15.98
CA VAL A 222 -10.92 -9.54 -15.25
C VAL A 222 -9.88 -10.58 -14.92
N GLU A 223 -9.81 -10.93 -13.65
CA GLU A 223 -8.96 -11.99 -13.11
C GLU A 223 -9.82 -13.11 -12.52
N ASN A 224 -9.40 -14.34 -12.78
CA ASN A 224 -9.86 -15.55 -12.10
C ASN A 224 -8.62 -16.44 -11.93
N SER A 225 -7.96 -16.30 -10.80
CA SER A 225 -6.69 -16.95 -10.50
C SER A 225 -6.84 -17.87 -9.30
N GLY A 226 -6.24 -19.06 -9.40
CA GLY A 226 -6.00 -19.87 -8.21
C GLY A 226 -4.86 -19.29 -7.37
N SER A 227 -4.50 -19.98 -6.29
CA SER A 227 -3.42 -19.58 -5.39
C SER A 227 -2.42 -20.69 -5.17
N TYR A 228 -1.20 -20.31 -4.79
CA TYR A 228 -0.24 -21.25 -4.21
C TYR A 228 -0.77 -21.83 -2.89
N TYR A 229 -1.41 -20.98 -2.10
CA TYR A 229 -1.92 -21.31 -0.78
C TYR A 229 -3.22 -22.09 -0.87
N GLU A 230 -3.35 -23.11 0.00
CA GLU A 230 -4.59 -23.90 0.09
C GLU A 230 -5.77 -23.03 0.52
N ASN A 231 -6.96 -23.31 -0.01
CA ASN A 231 -8.20 -22.57 0.22
C ASN A 231 -8.17 -21.09 -0.19
N SER A 232 -7.22 -20.67 -1.02
CA SER A 232 -7.10 -19.29 -1.47
C SER A 232 -7.22 -19.16 -2.99
N GLY A 233 -7.60 -17.97 -3.45
CA GLY A 233 -7.71 -17.59 -4.84
C GLY A 233 -8.03 -16.10 -4.97
N THR A 234 -8.08 -15.61 -6.20
CA THR A 234 -8.44 -14.23 -6.50
C THR A 234 -9.36 -14.16 -7.68
N ASP A 235 -10.53 -13.56 -7.48
CA ASP A 235 -11.46 -13.12 -8.50
C ASP A 235 -11.54 -11.60 -8.41
N GLN A 236 -11.22 -10.88 -9.50
CA GLN A 236 -11.40 -9.42 -9.50
C GLN A 236 -11.79 -8.86 -10.85
N THR A 237 -12.47 -7.72 -10.82
CA THR A 237 -12.78 -6.89 -11.99
C THR A 237 -12.32 -5.46 -11.72
N VAL A 238 -11.54 -4.89 -12.63
CA VAL A 238 -11.22 -3.46 -12.64
C VAL A 238 -11.76 -2.84 -13.92
N LEU A 239 -12.59 -1.82 -13.81
CA LEU A 239 -13.05 -1.00 -14.93
C LEU A 239 -12.60 0.44 -14.69
N GLN A 240 -11.98 1.06 -15.69
CA GLN A 240 -11.49 2.43 -15.59
C GLN A 240 -11.84 3.20 -16.86
N GLY A 241 -12.21 4.47 -16.71
CA GLY A 241 -12.47 5.36 -17.82
C GLY A 241 -11.98 6.77 -17.53
N SER A 242 -11.39 7.42 -18.52
CA SER A 242 -10.96 8.81 -18.47
C SER A 242 -11.37 9.56 -19.73
N PHE A 243 -11.73 10.83 -19.58
CA PHE A 243 -12.18 11.71 -20.64
C PHE A 243 -11.60 13.09 -20.43
N ASN A 244 -11.13 13.70 -21.51
CA ASN A 244 -10.51 15.03 -21.50
C ASN A 244 -11.11 15.84 -22.64
N ILE A 245 -11.44 17.11 -22.42
CA ILE A 245 -12.02 17.98 -23.46
C ILE A 245 -11.56 19.43 -23.29
N ASP A 246 -11.09 20.02 -24.39
CA ASP A 246 -10.75 21.43 -24.49
C ASP A 246 -12.00 22.22 -24.94
N VAL A 247 -12.75 22.73 -23.95
CA VAL A 247 -14.02 23.43 -24.17
C VAL A 247 -13.80 24.75 -24.91
N THR A 248 -12.74 25.47 -24.52
CA THR A 248 -12.23 26.68 -25.16
C THR A 248 -10.69 26.62 -25.15
N GLU A 249 -10.02 27.55 -25.81
CA GLU A 249 -8.55 27.68 -25.78
C GLU A 249 -7.98 27.87 -24.36
N ASN A 250 -8.84 28.21 -23.39
CA ASN A 250 -8.47 28.51 -22.03
C ASN A 250 -9.26 27.74 -20.97
N LEU A 251 -10.14 26.81 -21.35
CA LEU A 251 -10.93 26.00 -20.41
C LEU A 251 -10.91 24.53 -20.83
N ARG A 252 -10.41 23.68 -19.94
CA ARG A 252 -10.33 22.23 -20.12
C ARG A 252 -11.10 21.53 -19.00
N PHE A 253 -11.80 20.45 -19.36
CA PHE A 253 -12.36 19.51 -18.39
C PHE A 253 -11.67 18.16 -18.49
N GLU A 254 -11.41 17.53 -17.34
CA GLU A 254 -10.92 16.16 -17.24
C GLU A 254 -11.80 15.39 -16.27
N PHE A 255 -12.37 14.26 -16.65
CA PHE A 255 -13.25 13.50 -15.76
C PHE A 255 -13.14 12.02 -16.04
N GLY A 256 -13.47 11.21 -15.04
CA GLY A 256 -13.31 9.77 -15.15
C GLY A 256 -13.60 9.07 -13.83
N GLY A 257 -13.27 7.78 -13.81
CA GLY A 257 -13.46 6.96 -12.64
C GLY A 257 -12.88 5.57 -12.77
N MET A 258 -12.93 4.85 -11.65
CA MET A 258 -12.52 3.46 -11.52
C MET A 258 -13.55 2.70 -10.69
N TYR A 259 -13.87 1.49 -11.11
CA TYR A 259 -14.67 0.52 -10.36
C TYR A 259 -13.80 -0.71 -10.15
N HIS A 260 -13.63 -1.14 -8.90
CA HIS A 260 -12.85 -2.31 -8.53
C HIS A 260 -13.70 -3.23 -7.66
N ASP A 261 -13.95 -4.44 -8.13
CA ASP A 261 -14.64 -5.49 -7.42
C ASP A 261 -13.65 -6.62 -7.16
N TYR A 262 -13.44 -6.98 -5.90
CA TYR A 262 -12.43 -7.94 -5.44
C TYR A 262 -13.08 -9.00 -4.54
N ASP A 263 -12.77 -10.26 -4.83
CA ASP A 263 -13.13 -11.44 -4.05
C ASP A 263 -11.87 -12.30 -3.85
N GLY A 264 -11.46 -12.42 -2.60
CA GLY A 264 -10.32 -13.24 -2.19
C GLY A 264 -10.41 -13.58 -0.72
N ASN A 265 -9.27 -13.67 -0.04
CA ASN A 265 -9.18 -13.95 1.39
C ASN A 265 -7.85 -13.43 1.95
N GLN A 266 -7.78 -13.28 3.26
CA GLN A 266 -6.50 -13.07 3.94
C GLN A 266 -5.73 -14.39 4.07
N VAL A 267 -4.40 -14.30 4.09
CA VAL A 267 -3.48 -15.41 4.28
C VAL A 267 -2.58 -15.10 5.48
N ALA A 268 -2.99 -15.54 6.67
CA ALA A 268 -2.21 -15.29 7.88
C ALA A 268 -0.87 -16.07 7.93
N GLY A 269 -0.73 -17.11 7.10
CA GLY A 269 0.48 -17.89 6.94
C GLY A 269 0.56 -19.11 7.87
N TRP A 270 1.77 -19.49 8.28
CA TRP A 270 2.01 -20.56 9.25
C TRP A 270 1.71 -20.09 10.67
N ASN A 271 1.11 -20.96 11.48
CA ASN A 271 0.92 -20.78 12.93
C ASN A 271 1.90 -21.67 13.72
N ARG A 272 1.80 -21.70 15.06
CA ARG A 272 2.67 -22.50 15.95
C ARG A 272 4.15 -22.22 15.70
N LEU A 273 4.47 -20.95 15.50
CA LEU A 273 5.79 -20.51 15.07
C LEU A 273 6.87 -20.90 16.08
N THR A 274 7.93 -21.54 15.56
CA THR A 274 9.16 -21.89 16.28
C THR A 274 10.34 -21.65 15.36
N GLN A 275 11.56 -21.56 15.91
CA GLN A 275 12.75 -21.44 15.06
C GLN A 275 12.95 -22.71 14.21
N ASP A 276 12.60 -23.90 14.74
CA ASP A 276 12.73 -25.16 14.00
C ASP A 276 11.75 -25.27 12.81
N LEU A 277 10.57 -24.63 12.91
CA LEU A 277 9.65 -24.49 11.79
C LEU A 277 10.25 -23.64 10.66
N ILE A 278 10.93 -22.53 11.01
CA ILE A 278 11.61 -21.67 10.02
C ILE A 278 12.82 -22.38 9.40
N ASP A 279 13.67 -23.00 10.23
CA ASP A 279 14.96 -23.55 9.78
C ASP A 279 14.81 -24.89 9.04
N ASN A 280 13.86 -25.72 9.46
CA ASN A 280 13.74 -27.11 9.02
C ASN A 280 12.33 -27.50 8.53
N GLY A 281 11.35 -26.60 8.62
CA GLY A 281 9.95 -26.90 8.30
C GLY A 281 9.27 -27.82 9.31
N THR A 282 9.88 -28.06 10.48
CA THR A 282 9.32 -28.96 11.51
C THR A 282 8.12 -28.30 12.18
N TYR A 283 6.94 -28.85 11.93
CA TYR A 283 5.69 -28.39 12.52
C TYR A 283 5.19 -29.36 13.59
N ILE A 284 4.71 -28.81 14.69
CA ILE A 284 4.12 -29.57 15.80
C ILE A 284 2.64 -29.82 15.48
N THR A 285 2.31 -31.07 15.17
CA THR A 285 0.92 -31.51 14.91
C THR A 285 0.20 -31.81 16.22
N GLY A 286 -1.14 -31.81 16.17
CA GLY A 286 -2.00 -32.17 17.29
C GLY A 286 -3.31 -31.40 17.24
N THR A 287 -4.37 -32.03 17.74
CA THR A 287 -5.73 -31.49 17.74
C THR A 287 -6.03 -30.75 19.02
N ALA A 288 -6.55 -29.53 18.93
CA ALA A 288 -7.04 -28.80 20.11
C ALA A 288 -8.24 -29.51 20.74
N LYS A 289 -8.40 -29.40 22.05
CA LYS A 289 -9.56 -29.96 22.76
C LYS A 289 -10.84 -29.22 22.38
N ASN A 290 -11.94 -29.96 22.27
CA ASN A 290 -13.23 -29.38 21.92
C ASN A 290 -13.78 -28.50 23.05
N ILE A 291 -14.14 -27.27 22.70
CA ILE A 291 -14.82 -26.31 23.57
C ILE A 291 -16.07 -25.72 22.92
N ASP A 292 -16.44 -26.16 21.71
CA ASP A 292 -17.79 -26.01 21.16
C ASP A 292 -18.70 -26.97 21.95
N THR A 293 -19.32 -26.42 22.98
CA THR A 293 -20.16 -27.10 23.96
C THR A 293 -21.60 -27.23 23.51
N ASP A 294 -22.08 -26.33 22.65
CA ASP A 294 -23.43 -26.35 22.10
C ASP A 294 -23.55 -27.14 20.78
N GLY A 295 -22.43 -27.46 20.15
CA GLY A 295 -22.35 -28.25 18.93
C GLY A 295 -22.77 -27.48 17.70
N SER A 296 -22.68 -26.15 17.72
CA SER A 296 -23.04 -25.26 16.62
C SER A 296 -22.09 -25.38 15.42
N GLY A 297 -20.90 -25.94 15.63
CA GLY A 297 -19.86 -26.06 14.61
C GLY A 297 -18.85 -24.91 14.62
N ALA A 298 -19.00 -23.95 15.53
CA ALA A 298 -18.09 -22.83 15.77
C ALA A 298 -18.08 -22.49 17.26
N ILE A 299 -16.96 -21.98 17.76
CA ILE A 299 -16.81 -21.61 19.17
C ILE A 299 -17.29 -20.16 19.34
N SER A 300 -18.30 -19.95 20.17
CA SER A 300 -18.83 -18.63 20.48
C SER A 300 -17.90 -17.83 21.40
N HIS A 301 -18.06 -16.49 21.44
CA HIS A 301 -17.35 -15.66 22.44
C HIS A 301 -17.68 -16.08 23.88
N ALA A 302 -18.90 -16.56 24.14
CA ALA A 302 -19.31 -17.01 25.46
C ALA A 302 -18.59 -18.30 25.88
N GLU A 303 -18.35 -19.22 24.95
CA GLU A 303 -17.59 -20.44 25.20
C GLU A 303 -16.11 -20.14 25.42
N TYR A 304 -15.51 -19.30 24.58
CA TYR A 304 -14.15 -18.83 24.80
C TYR A 304 -13.99 -18.08 26.14
N GLY A 305 -14.94 -17.21 26.48
CA GLY A 305 -14.96 -16.48 27.75
C GLY A 305 -15.24 -17.35 28.98
N ALA A 306 -15.78 -18.55 28.81
CA ALA A 306 -16.03 -19.50 29.90
C ALA A 306 -14.80 -20.36 30.25
N VAL A 307 -13.75 -20.34 29.43
CA VAL A 307 -12.54 -21.14 29.61
C VAL A 307 -11.30 -20.25 29.73
N ASN A 308 -10.21 -20.83 30.24
CA ASN A 308 -8.91 -20.15 30.27
C ASN A 308 -7.94 -20.82 29.29
N LEU A 309 -7.69 -20.13 28.18
CA LEU A 309 -6.74 -20.53 27.13
C LEU A 309 -5.47 -19.66 27.09
N ALA A 310 -5.25 -18.81 28.08
CA ALA A 310 -4.04 -18.00 28.20
C ALA A 310 -3.04 -18.55 29.23
N GLY A 311 -3.41 -19.58 29.99
CA GLY A 311 -2.61 -20.19 31.06
C GLY A 311 -3.05 -19.72 32.45
N ASN A 312 -2.61 -20.40 33.51
CA ASN A 312 -3.06 -20.17 34.89
C ASN A 312 -2.94 -18.70 35.36
N GLY A 313 -1.94 -17.96 34.85
CA GLY A 313 -1.74 -16.55 35.15
C GLY A 313 -2.63 -15.59 34.35
N PHE A 314 -3.32 -16.04 33.28
CA PHE A 314 -4.05 -15.27 32.26
C PHE A 314 -3.22 -14.24 31.48
N PHE A 315 -2.23 -13.62 32.13
CA PHE A 315 -1.37 -12.59 31.60
C PHE A 315 0.03 -12.70 32.21
N TYR A 316 1.06 -12.62 31.38
CA TYR A 316 2.45 -12.80 31.81
C TYR A 316 3.25 -11.53 31.51
N ALA A 317 3.42 -10.67 32.52
CA ALA A 317 4.24 -9.47 32.39
C ALA A 317 5.71 -9.77 32.02
N VAL A 318 6.17 -10.98 32.33
CA VAL A 318 7.47 -11.50 31.89
C VAL A 318 7.23 -12.89 31.30
N PRO A 319 7.41 -13.09 29.97
CA PRO A 319 7.11 -14.35 29.29
C PRO A 319 7.83 -15.57 29.89
N SER A 320 9.06 -15.38 30.38
CA SER A 320 9.85 -16.46 31.01
C SER A 320 9.28 -16.99 32.33
N LEU A 321 8.24 -16.35 32.88
CA LEU A 321 7.54 -16.86 34.07
C LEU A 321 6.53 -17.96 33.74
N PHE A 322 6.14 -18.10 32.47
CA PHE A 322 5.29 -19.20 32.03
C PHE A 322 6.08 -20.51 32.03
N THR A 323 5.62 -21.50 32.78
CA THR A 323 6.18 -22.86 32.83
C THR A 323 5.18 -23.90 32.34
N ASP A 324 5.62 -25.14 32.14
CA ASP A 324 4.72 -26.25 31.79
C ASP A 324 3.53 -26.40 32.76
N ALA A 325 3.72 -26.07 34.04
CA ALA A 325 2.66 -26.15 35.07
C ALA A 325 1.60 -25.04 34.94
N ASP A 326 1.89 -23.99 34.18
CA ASP A 326 0.97 -22.88 33.93
C ASP A 326 0.04 -23.16 32.75
N ALA A 327 0.39 -24.08 31.85
CA ALA A 327 -0.48 -24.52 30.77
C ALA A 327 -1.73 -25.23 31.32
N THR A 328 -2.91 -24.71 31.00
CA THR A 328 -4.17 -25.33 31.44
C THR A 328 -4.42 -26.62 30.65
N ASP A 329 -5.24 -27.53 31.21
CA ASP A 329 -5.57 -28.79 30.52
C ASP A 329 -6.17 -28.55 29.12
N LEU A 330 -6.98 -27.48 28.95
CA LEU A 330 -7.63 -27.17 27.67
C LEU A 330 -6.68 -26.58 26.61
N MET A 331 -5.51 -26.08 27.00
CA MET A 331 -4.48 -25.61 26.08
C MET A 331 -3.66 -26.74 25.48
N GLN A 332 -3.61 -27.91 26.14
CA GLN A 332 -2.78 -29.02 25.71
C GLN A 332 -3.40 -29.71 24.49
N LEU A 333 -2.58 -29.88 23.45
CA LEU A 333 -2.98 -30.62 22.26
C LEU A 333 -3.17 -32.12 22.55
N GLU A 334 -4.09 -32.74 21.84
CA GLU A 334 -4.24 -34.19 21.77
C GLU A 334 -3.51 -34.75 20.54
N ASN A 335 -3.03 -35.99 20.62
CA ASN A 335 -2.36 -36.68 19.50
C ASN A 335 -1.12 -35.93 18.98
N VAL A 336 -0.33 -35.36 19.89
CA VAL A 336 0.86 -34.57 19.54
C VAL A 336 1.86 -35.38 18.72
N GLY A 337 2.39 -34.75 17.69
CA GLY A 337 3.42 -35.29 16.81
C GLY A 337 4.18 -34.18 16.11
N THR A 338 4.99 -34.56 15.13
CA THR A 338 5.71 -33.62 14.27
C THR A 338 5.65 -34.06 12.82
N THR A 339 5.65 -33.10 11.91
CA THR A 339 5.73 -33.32 10.46
C THR A 339 6.57 -32.22 9.80
N THR A 340 6.89 -32.38 8.52
CA THR A 340 7.34 -31.25 7.69
C THR A 340 6.11 -30.59 7.09
N LEU A 341 5.90 -29.30 7.34
CA LEU A 341 4.75 -28.54 6.84
C LEU A 341 5.04 -27.99 5.44
N GLY A 342 4.08 -28.14 4.53
CA GLY A 342 4.16 -27.49 3.22
C GLY A 342 4.00 -25.98 3.34
N ARG A 343 4.76 -25.20 2.57
CA ARG A 343 4.63 -23.73 2.52
C ARG A 343 3.28 -23.24 2.00
N ASN A 344 2.53 -24.10 1.30
CA ASN A 344 1.17 -23.83 0.86
C ASN A 344 0.10 -24.10 1.94
N GLN A 345 0.44 -24.84 3.00
CA GLN A 345 -0.47 -25.17 4.09
C GLN A 345 -0.47 -24.02 5.09
N VAL A 346 -1.45 -23.14 4.96
CA VAL A 346 -1.53 -21.87 5.69
C VAL A 346 -2.87 -21.72 6.40
N LEU A 347 -2.95 -20.77 7.32
CA LEU A 347 -4.14 -20.50 8.12
C LEU A 347 -5.22 -19.80 7.28
N VAL A 348 -5.88 -20.59 6.42
CA VAL A 348 -7.01 -20.22 5.57
C VAL A 348 -8.02 -21.36 5.59
N ALA A 349 -9.25 -21.08 6.01
CA ALA A 349 -10.37 -22.00 5.89
C ALA A 349 -11.10 -21.82 4.56
N ALA A 350 -11.80 -22.87 4.12
CA ALA A 350 -12.50 -22.87 2.83
C ALA A 350 -13.67 -21.87 2.70
N ASP A 351 -14.10 -21.27 3.80
CA ASP A 351 -15.16 -20.24 3.86
C ASP A 351 -14.66 -18.89 4.40
N ASP A 352 -13.34 -18.68 4.45
CA ASP A 352 -12.76 -17.37 4.69
C ASP A 352 -12.98 -16.49 3.45
N VAL A 353 -13.33 -15.23 3.67
CA VAL A 353 -13.61 -14.28 2.57
C VAL A 353 -13.05 -12.90 2.89
N LEU A 354 -12.58 -12.23 1.84
CA LEU A 354 -12.27 -10.81 1.80
C LEU A 354 -12.89 -10.25 0.53
N LEU A 355 -14.01 -9.56 0.69
CA LEU A 355 -14.78 -8.96 -0.38
C LEU A 355 -14.61 -7.45 -0.32
N ASN A 356 -14.42 -6.81 -1.48
CA ASN A 356 -14.38 -5.36 -1.57
C ASN A 356 -14.96 -4.85 -2.88
N THR A 357 -15.76 -3.79 -2.80
CA THR A 357 -16.15 -3.01 -3.97
C THR A 357 -15.77 -1.55 -3.74
N VAL A 358 -14.94 -1.00 -4.62
CA VAL A 358 -14.48 0.40 -4.57
C VAL A 358 -14.94 1.13 -5.82
N GLN A 359 -15.49 2.33 -5.64
CA GLN A 359 -15.83 3.24 -6.75
C GLN A 359 -15.10 4.56 -6.55
N THR A 360 -14.40 5.01 -7.58
CA THR A 360 -13.67 6.28 -7.59
C THR A 360 -14.21 7.12 -8.76
N LEU A 361 -14.51 8.39 -8.52
CA LEU A 361 -14.92 9.36 -9.53
C LEU A 361 -14.11 10.65 -9.38
N TYR A 362 -13.77 11.30 -10.49
CA TYR A 362 -13.12 12.60 -10.48
C TYR A 362 -13.65 13.53 -11.57
N PHE A 363 -13.55 14.83 -11.31
CA PHE A 363 -13.83 15.88 -12.28
C PHE A 363 -12.91 17.07 -12.00
N ASP A 364 -12.08 17.43 -12.96
CA ASP A 364 -11.21 18.59 -12.93
C ASP A 364 -11.69 19.63 -13.95
N ALA A 365 -11.74 20.90 -13.54
CA ALA A 365 -11.92 22.04 -14.43
C ALA A 365 -10.70 22.95 -14.34
N ILE A 366 -10.01 23.13 -15.47
CA ILE A 366 -8.74 23.86 -15.55
C ILE A 366 -8.96 25.07 -16.46
N TYR A 367 -8.83 26.27 -15.88
CA TYR A 367 -9.06 27.53 -16.56
C TYR A 367 -7.79 28.40 -16.55
N TYR A 368 -7.36 28.83 -17.74
CA TYR A 368 -6.23 29.75 -17.93
C TYR A 368 -6.75 31.17 -18.15
N THR A 369 -6.25 32.13 -17.38
CA THR A 369 -6.61 33.54 -17.55
C THR A 369 -5.61 34.25 -18.46
N ASP A 370 -6.06 35.31 -19.14
CA ASP A 370 -5.19 36.16 -19.97
C ASP A 370 -4.05 36.83 -19.18
N ASN A 371 -4.16 36.89 -17.85
CA ASN A 371 -3.17 37.49 -16.96
C ASN A 371 -2.16 36.46 -16.39
N GLY A 372 -2.09 35.24 -16.93
CA GLY A 372 -1.10 34.24 -16.53
C GLY A 372 -1.43 33.47 -15.24
N TRP A 373 -2.70 33.41 -14.86
CA TRP A 373 -3.17 32.51 -13.79
C TRP A 373 -3.78 31.25 -14.37
N GLU A 374 -3.47 30.10 -13.77
CA GLU A 374 -4.24 28.86 -13.89
C GLU A 374 -5.13 28.70 -12.64
N ILE A 375 -6.40 28.40 -12.87
CA ILE A 375 -7.39 28.09 -11.83
C ILE A 375 -7.87 26.66 -12.07
N LYS A 376 -7.52 25.76 -11.17
CA LYS A 376 -7.90 24.35 -11.22
C LYS A 376 -8.89 24.03 -10.12
N ASN A 377 -10.10 23.59 -10.47
CA ASN A 377 -10.99 22.89 -9.56
C ASN A 377 -10.73 21.39 -9.71
N GLN A 378 -10.44 20.69 -8.62
CA GLN A 378 -10.34 19.22 -8.59
C GLN A 378 -11.42 18.68 -7.67
N PHE A 379 -12.34 17.93 -8.23
CA PHE A 379 -13.36 17.19 -7.52
C PHE A 379 -12.98 15.70 -7.49
N PHE A 380 -13.13 15.09 -6.34
CA PHE A 380 -12.86 13.67 -6.12
C PHE A 380 -13.97 13.09 -5.25
N TYR A 381 -14.39 11.88 -5.58
CA TYR A 381 -15.29 11.06 -4.78
C TYR A 381 -14.78 9.63 -4.77
N GLU A 382 -14.80 9.00 -3.61
CA GLU A 382 -14.56 7.56 -3.50
C GLU A 382 -15.48 6.98 -2.44
N ASP A 383 -16.01 5.79 -2.71
CA ASP A 383 -16.67 4.95 -1.71
C ASP A 383 -16.13 3.53 -1.79
N TYR A 384 -16.16 2.83 -0.66
CA TYR A 384 -15.97 1.40 -0.67
C TYR A 384 -16.81 0.66 0.38
N GLU A 385 -17.16 -0.57 0.01
CA GLU A 385 -17.79 -1.55 0.90
C GLU A 385 -16.83 -2.74 1.04
N ASN A 386 -16.55 -3.16 2.27
CA ASN A 386 -15.68 -4.29 2.57
C ASN A 386 -16.35 -5.27 3.54
N LEU A 387 -16.09 -6.56 3.33
CA LEU A 387 -16.40 -7.63 4.28
C LEU A 387 -15.17 -8.54 4.38
N ASN A 388 -14.70 -8.79 5.60
CA ASN A 388 -13.61 -9.72 5.87
C ASN A 388 -14.07 -10.69 6.97
N GLU A 389 -13.92 -11.98 6.73
CA GLU A 389 -14.33 -13.04 7.64
C GLU A 389 -13.27 -14.15 7.63
N ASN A 390 -12.70 -14.43 8.80
CA ASN A 390 -11.68 -15.45 8.96
C ASN A 390 -12.06 -16.41 10.07
N ALA A 391 -11.97 -17.71 9.81
CA ALA A 391 -12.40 -18.76 10.73
C ALA A 391 -11.65 -18.73 12.07
N TYR A 392 -10.40 -18.25 12.08
CA TYR A 392 -9.62 -18.07 13.31
C TYR A 392 -10.14 -16.97 14.23
N GLY A 393 -11.11 -16.20 13.76
CA GLY A 393 -11.87 -15.28 14.59
C GLY A 393 -11.63 -13.81 14.35
N PHE A 394 -11.15 -13.40 13.18
CA PHE A 394 -11.19 -11.99 12.78
C PHE A 394 -12.35 -11.75 11.83
N SER A 395 -13.21 -10.77 12.12
CA SER A 395 -14.25 -10.35 11.18
C SER A 395 -14.53 -8.86 11.24
N GLN A 396 -14.48 -8.20 10.09
CA GLN A 396 -14.78 -6.77 9.96
C GLN A 396 -15.68 -6.48 8.78
N PHE A 397 -16.32 -5.32 8.82
CA PHE A 397 -16.91 -4.71 7.64
C PHE A 397 -16.68 -3.19 7.65
N HIS A 398 -16.62 -2.60 6.46
CA HIS A 398 -16.50 -1.16 6.26
C HIS A 398 -17.53 -0.71 5.23
N ASN A 399 -18.13 0.46 5.44
CA ASN A 399 -18.90 1.19 4.45
C ASN A 399 -18.57 2.68 4.61
N SER A 400 -17.66 3.16 3.77
CA SER A 400 -17.07 4.48 3.90
C SER A 400 -17.05 5.21 2.58
N SER A 401 -17.20 6.53 2.63
CA SER A 401 -17.13 7.38 1.45
C SER A 401 -16.46 8.70 1.75
N VAL A 402 -15.81 9.27 0.76
CA VAL A 402 -15.17 10.57 0.83
C VAL A 402 -15.52 11.40 -0.40
N ILE A 403 -15.72 12.69 -0.17
CA ILE A 403 -15.85 13.71 -1.20
C ILE A 403 -14.84 14.82 -0.90
N GLU A 404 -14.04 15.20 -1.89
CA GLU A 404 -13.09 16.30 -1.79
C GLU A 404 -13.28 17.28 -2.94
N ASN A 405 -13.28 18.57 -2.63
CA ASN A 405 -13.12 19.61 -3.63
C ASN A 405 -11.96 20.53 -3.26
N LYS A 406 -11.05 20.71 -4.21
CA LYS A 406 -9.86 21.53 -4.08
C LYS A 406 -9.85 22.57 -5.18
N LEU A 407 -9.72 23.83 -4.81
CA LEU A 407 -9.45 24.91 -5.74
C LEU A 407 -7.97 25.21 -5.66
N ILE A 408 -7.28 25.33 -6.79
CA ILE A 408 -5.86 25.65 -6.88
C ILE A 408 -5.75 26.86 -7.79
N PHE A 409 -5.22 27.95 -7.26
CA PHE A 409 -4.85 29.13 -8.00
C PHE A 409 -3.34 29.13 -8.13
N SER A 410 -2.83 29.07 -9.35
CA SER A 410 -1.40 29.05 -9.61
C SER A 410 -1.03 30.14 -10.60
N THR A 411 0.17 30.69 -10.43
CA THR A 411 0.75 31.69 -11.33
C THR A 411 2.26 31.63 -11.23
N GLU A 412 2.92 32.12 -12.27
CA GLU A 412 4.36 32.24 -12.32
C GLU A 412 4.78 33.67 -12.69
N TYR A 413 5.92 34.08 -12.15
CA TYR A 413 6.56 35.33 -12.43
C TYR A 413 8.01 35.06 -12.82
N GLU A 414 8.36 35.45 -14.03
CA GLU A 414 9.71 35.33 -14.54
C GLU A 414 10.37 36.72 -14.60
N SER A 415 11.60 36.79 -14.13
CA SER A 415 12.52 37.92 -14.28
C SER A 415 13.88 37.42 -14.76
N ASN A 416 14.79 38.34 -15.12
CA ASN A 416 16.09 37.97 -15.68
C ASN A 416 16.93 37.00 -14.82
N SER A 417 16.68 36.89 -13.51
CA SER A 417 17.48 36.08 -12.59
C SER A 417 16.67 35.16 -11.67
N LEU A 418 15.33 35.16 -11.81
CA LEU A 418 14.44 34.43 -10.91
C LEU A 418 13.17 34.03 -11.66
N LEU A 419 12.86 32.73 -11.61
CA LEU A 419 11.55 32.16 -11.86
C LEU A 419 10.88 31.90 -10.51
N ALA A 420 9.74 32.53 -10.25
CA ALA A 420 8.97 32.39 -9.03
C ALA A 420 7.58 31.85 -9.36
N GLN A 421 7.23 30.70 -8.82
CA GLN A 421 5.90 30.11 -8.93
C GLN A 421 5.18 30.23 -7.58
N PHE A 422 3.87 30.46 -7.64
CA PHE A 422 3.02 30.61 -6.46
C PHE A 422 1.77 29.76 -6.62
N GLN A 423 1.35 29.13 -5.53
CA GLN A 423 0.10 28.39 -5.44
C GLN A 423 -0.66 28.77 -4.18
N PHE A 424 -1.97 28.88 -4.32
CA PHE A 424 -2.91 29.08 -3.23
C PHE A 424 -4.07 28.11 -3.40
N SER A 425 -4.41 27.37 -2.35
CA SER A 425 -5.41 26.31 -2.47
C SER A 425 -6.29 26.15 -1.24
N PRO A 426 -7.54 26.66 -1.27
CA PRO A 426 -8.57 26.24 -0.34
C PRO A 426 -9.15 24.89 -0.76
N SER A 427 -9.47 24.04 0.21
CA SER A 427 -10.05 22.72 0.01
C SER A 427 -11.07 22.37 1.09
N ILE A 428 -12.06 21.56 0.71
CA ILE A 428 -12.98 20.90 1.64
C ILE A 428 -12.95 19.39 1.37
N ARG A 429 -12.80 18.58 2.41
CA ARG A 429 -12.89 17.11 2.35
C ARG A 429 -13.88 16.64 3.41
N HIS A 430 -14.86 15.83 3.01
CA HIS A 430 -15.84 15.27 3.92
C HIS A 430 -15.87 13.75 3.77
N THR A 431 -15.70 13.04 4.88
CA THR A 431 -15.68 11.58 4.93
C THR A 431 -16.80 11.07 5.82
N ASN A 432 -17.56 10.09 5.35
CA ASN A 432 -18.51 9.31 6.15
C ASN A 432 -17.93 7.92 6.36
N PHE A 433 -18.17 7.35 7.53
CA PHE A 433 -17.75 5.99 7.85
C PHE A 433 -18.83 5.23 8.62
N LEU A 434 -18.87 3.93 8.36
CA LEU A 434 -19.53 2.92 9.17
C LEU A 434 -18.58 1.72 9.22
N HIS A 435 -18.22 1.33 10.43
CA HIS A 435 -17.21 0.31 10.69
C HIS A 435 -17.68 -0.59 11.83
N GLY A 436 -17.36 -1.88 11.73
CA GLY A 436 -17.37 -2.77 12.88
C GLY A 436 -16.34 -3.89 12.68
N ASP A 437 -15.65 -4.23 13.76
CA ASP A 437 -14.60 -5.24 13.79
C ASP A 437 -14.74 -6.12 15.04
N ASP A 438 -14.16 -7.32 14.99
CA ASP A 438 -14.21 -8.36 16.00
C ASP A 438 -12.93 -9.19 15.91
N PHE A 439 -12.03 -8.94 16.85
CA PHE A 439 -10.67 -9.44 16.99
C PHE A 439 -10.44 -10.16 18.34
N THR A 440 -11.44 -10.18 19.22
CA THR A 440 -11.34 -10.87 20.51
C THR A 440 -11.36 -12.39 20.30
N TYR A 441 -10.37 -13.07 20.90
CA TYR A 441 -10.16 -14.53 20.84
C TYR A 441 -9.61 -15.09 19.51
N GLU A 442 -8.71 -14.35 18.85
CA GLU A 442 -7.92 -14.83 17.70
C GLU A 442 -6.86 -15.88 18.09
N TYR A 443 -7.28 -17.12 18.31
CA TYR A 443 -6.40 -18.21 18.73
C TYR A 443 -5.82 -19.00 17.55
N PHE A 444 -4.92 -18.37 16.77
CA PHE A 444 -4.34 -18.96 15.55
C PHE A 444 -3.81 -20.38 15.74
N ASN A 445 -3.12 -20.67 16.84
CA ASN A 445 -2.45 -21.96 17.08
C ASN A 445 -3.39 -23.15 17.25
N ARG A 446 -4.67 -22.91 17.55
CA ARG A 446 -5.64 -24.00 17.75
C ARG A 446 -5.77 -24.86 16.50
N ARG A 447 -5.62 -24.24 15.33
CA ARG A 447 -5.65 -24.97 14.06
C ARG A 447 -4.37 -25.79 13.87
N ASP A 448 -4.52 -27.08 13.60
CA ASP A 448 -3.48 -27.88 12.95
C ASP A 448 -3.53 -27.66 11.44
N LEU A 449 -2.48 -27.07 10.86
CA LEU A 449 -2.42 -26.76 9.43
C LEU A 449 -2.30 -27.99 8.52
N THR A 450 -2.10 -29.18 9.08
CA THR A 450 -2.16 -30.44 8.33
C THR A 450 -3.57 -31.01 8.19
N MET A 451 -4.56 -30.35 8.80
CA MET A 451 -5.95 -30.76 8.83
C MET A 451 -6.86 -29.63 8.33
N GLU A 452 -8.08 -29.99 7.93
CA GLU A 452 -9.15 -29.06 7.58
C GLU A 452 -9.68 -28.27 8.79
N SER A 453 -10.37 -27.14 8.52
CA SER A 453 -10.99 -26.33 9.58
C SER A 453 -12.20 -27.06 10.13
N THR A 454 -12.36 -27.00 11.45
CA THR A 454 -13.46 -27.66 12.14
C THR A 454 -13.97 -26.79 13.29
N ALA A 455 -14.94 -27.31 14.04
CA ALA A 455 -15.41 -26.70 15.27
C ALA A 455 -14.33 -26.58 16.38
N LEU A 456 -13.14 -27.16 16.19
CA LEU A 456 -12.05 -27.09 17.17
C LEU A 456 -11.27 -25.77 17.10
N ASP A 457 -11.22 -25.12 15.93
CA ASP A 457 -10.50 -23.88 15.68
C ASP A 457 -11.43 -22.71 15.29
N ARG A 458 -12.57 -23.00 14.66
CA ARG A 458 -13.48 -21.99 14.12
C ARG A 458 -14.15 -21.18 15.22
N ARG A 459 -14.19 -19.86 15.08
CA ARG A 459 -14.98 -18.93 15.90
C ARG A 459 -16.30 -18.52 15.22
N GLU A 460 -17.35 -18.28 16.01
CA GLU A 460 -18.56 -17.58 15.55
C GLU A 460 -18.23 -16.09 15.29
N LEU A 461 -18.53 -15.57 14.10
CA LEU A 461 -18.09 -14.24 13.68
C LEU A 461 -19.18 -13.18 13.88
N ALA A 462 -18.81 -12.00 14.39
CA ALA A 462 -19.75 -10.90 14.63
C ALA A 462 -20.49 -10.44 13.37
N THR A 463 -19.82 -10.42 12.21
CA THR A 463 -20.44 -10.06 10.92
C THR A 463 -21.57 -11.01 10.51
N ARG A 464 -21.52 -12.28 10.94
CA ARG A 464 -22.52 -13.30 10.59
C ARG A 464 -23.74 -13.27 11.51
N ILE A 465 -23.54 -12.93 12.78
CA ILE A 465 -24.62 -12.83 13.77
C ILE A 465 -25.14 -11.39 13.95
N ASN A 466 -24.42 -10.41 13.40
CA ASN A 466 -24.61 -8.98 13.60
C ASN A 466 -24.69 -8.59 15.09
N ASP A 467 -23.77 -9.14 15.88
CA ASP A 467 -23.67 -8.92 17.31
C ASP A 467 -22.26 -9.30 17.80
N ASN A 468 -21.90 -8.93 19.02
CA ASN A 468 -20.62 -9.24 19.66
C ASN A 468 -19.37 -8.65 18.97
N TYR A 469 -19.49 -7.46 18.38
CA TYR A 469 -18.33 -6.74 17.85
C TYR A 469 -17.40 -6.23 18.97
N ASP A 470 -16.11 -6.07 18.71
CA ASP A 470 -15.20 -5.37 19.63
C ASP A 470 -15.37 -3.85 19.54
N ASN A 471 -15.60 -3.34 18.32
CA ASN A 471 -15.98 -1.97 18.06
C ASN A 471 -17.08 -1.90 16.98
N TYR A 472 -17.89 -0.85 17.04
CA TYR A 472 -18.90 -0.59 16.02
C TYR A 472 -19.18 0.90 16.01
N ASP A 473 -18.59 1.60 15.05
CA ASP A 473 -18.58 3.06 15.01
C ASP A 473 -19.17 3.57 13.71
N LYS A 474 -19.96 4.64 13.81
CA LYS A 474 -20.50 5.37 12.66
C LYS A 474 -20.32 6.86 12.86
N GLY A 475 -20.00 7.57 11.81
CA GLY A 475 -19.71 8.99 11.95
C GLY A 475 -19.27 9.63 10.65
N ASN A 476 -18.77 10.85 10.80
CA ASN A 476 -18.22 11.62 9.71
C ASN A 476 -17.17 12.60 10.22
N TYR A 477 -16.31 13.08 9.32
CA TYR A 477 -15.45 14.22 9.59
C TYR A 477 -15.31 15.12 8.36
N THR A 478 -15.21 16.42 8.59
CA THR A 478 -15.05 17.44 7.57
C THR A 478 -13.79 18.25 7.82
N ASP A 479 -12.84 18.19 6.89
CA ASP A 479 -11.62 18.99 6.88
C ASP A 479 -11.80 20.23 5.99
N LEU A 480 -11.66 21.41 6.59
CA LEU A 480 -11.52 22.69 5.91
C LEU A 480 -10.06 23.11 5.90
N GLY A 481 -9.44 23.03 4.72
CA GLY A 481 -8.03 23.30 4.55
C GLY A 481 -7.74 24.54 3.70
N ILE A 482 -6.64 25.22 4.01
CA ILE A 482 -6.10 26.33 3.21
C ILE A 482 -4.59 26.21 3.11
N ALA A 483 -4.07 26.11 1.89
CA ALA A 483 -2.65 25.97 1.61
C ALA A 483 -2.10 27.14 0.79
N ALA A 484 -0.84 27.47 1.00
CA ALA A 484 -0.06 28.37 0.16
C ALA A 484 1.34 27.81 -0.04
N MET A 485 1.84 27.88 -1.27
CA MET A 485 3.16 27.37 -1.61
C MET A 485 3.86 28.32 -2.58
N THR A 486 5.20 28.31 -2.55
CA THR A 486 6.03 28.97 -3.55
C THR A 486 7.24 28.13 -3.90
N ASP A 487 7.64 28.24 -5.17
CA ASP A 487 8.88 27.69 -5.69
C ASP A 487 9.69 28.83 -6.32
N LEU A 488 10.89 29.07 -5.79
CA LEU A 488 11.77 30.15 -6.19
C LEU A 488 13.05 29.57 -6.76
N THR A 489 13.25 29.72 -8.07
CA THR A 489 14.41 29.19 -8.79
C THR A 489 15.22 30.35 -9.37
N TRP A 490 16.45 30.51 -8.88
CA TRP A 490 17.38 31.51 -9.39
C TRP A 490 18.25 30.93 -10.51
N ASP A 491 18.63 31.81 -11.45
CA ASP A 491 19.49 31.48 -12.59
C ASP A 491 20.88 30.93 -12.19
N TRP A 492 21.40 31.36 -11.04
CA TRP A 492 22.66 30.90 -10.47
C TRP A 492 22.58 29.54 -9.75
N GLY A 493 21.42 28.87 -9.81
CA GLY A 493 21.24 27.47 -9.43
C GLY A 493 20.54 27.21 -8.09
N LEU A 494 20.32 28.23 -7.25
CA LEU A 494 19.55 28.06 -6.02
C LEU A 494 18.08 27.82 -6.32
N ASN A 495 17.49 26.86 -5.62
CA ASN A 495 16.07 26.63 -5.60
C ASN A 495 15.56 26.55 -4.15
N ILE A 496 14.45 27.22 -3.86
CA ILE A 496 13.78 27.20 -2.57
C ILE A 496 12.30 26.89 -2.79
N VAL A 497 11.81 25.81 -2.17
CA VAL A 497 10.39 25.46 -2.12
C VAL A 497 9.90 25.64 -0.69
N LEU A 498 8.86 26.45 -0.52
CA LEU A 498 8.20 26.68 0.76
C LEU A 498 6.72 26.35 0.63
N GLY A 499 6.16 25.76 1.68
CA GLY A 499 4.75 25.44 1.74
C GLY A 499 4.22 25.51 3.16
N LEU A 500 2.98 25.96 3.28
CA LEU A 500 2.24 26.08 4.52
C LEU A 500 0.80 25.68 4.26
N ARG A 501 0.20 24.97 5.19
CA ARG A 501 -1.21 24.65 5.20
C ARG A 501 -1.76 24.69 6.62
N TYR A 502 -2.99 25.15 6.75
CA TYR A 502 -3.79 25.04 7.97
C TYR A 502 -5.03 24.20 7.67
N ASP A 503 -5.35 23.29 8.58
CA ASP A 503 -6.50 22.38 8.53
C ASP A 503 -7.34 22.55 9.80
N SER A 504 -8.66 22.55 9.64
CA SER A 504 -9.65 22.54 10.73
C SER A 504 -10.64 21.41 10.46
N ILE A 505 -10.68 20.43 11.35
CA ILE A 505 -11.38 19.17 11.14
C ILE A 505 -12.47 19.00 12.19
N ASP A 506 -13.72 19.06 11.75
CA ASP A 506 -14.90 18.77 12.58
C ASP A 506 -15.22 17.28 12.50
N ILE A 507 -15.21 16.59 13.64
CA ILE A 507 -15.41 15.14 13.75
C ILE A 507 -16.68 14.86 14.54
N GLU A 508 -17.50 13.93 14.05
CA GLU A 508 -18.66 13.37 14.75
C GLU A 508 -18.58 11.85 14.73
N THR A 509 -18.75 11.21 15.88
CA THR A 509 -18.74 9.75 15.99
C THR A 509 -19.81 9.23 16.94
N THR A 510 -20.32 8.04 16.66
CA THR A 510 -21.25 7.29 17.49
C THR A 510 -20.83 5.84 17.57
N SER A 511 -20.51 5.39 18.78
CA SER A 511 -20.21 3.99 19.08
C SER A 511 -21.47 3.24 19.52
N ARG A 512 -21.71 2.06 18.94
CA ARG A 512 -22.90 1.23 19.15
C ARG A 512 -22.66 0.18 20.23
N GLY A 513 -22.60 0.64 21.49
CA GLY A 513 -22.44 -0.23 22.67
C GLY A 513 -23.42 -1.41 22.75
N ASP A 514 -24.61 -1.30 22.17
CA ASP A 514 -25.61 -2.37 22.13
C ASP A 514 -25.23 -3.55 21.23
N LEU A 515 -24.35 -3.34 20.25
CA LEU A 515 -23.83 -4.37 19.34
C LEU A 515 -22.49 -4.95 19.79
N LEU A 516 -21.85 -4.37 20.80
CA LEU A 516 -20.53 -4.82 21.24
C LEU A 516 -20.59 -6.14 22.02
N LEU A 517 -19.50 -6.89 22.06
CA LEU A 517 -19.32 -8.08 22.89
C LEU A 517 -19.59 -7.75 24.36
N ASN A 518 -18.96 -6.67 24.84
CA ASN A 518 -19.26 -6.09 26.13
C ASN A 518 -20.37 -5.04 25.97
N LYS A 519 -21.63 -5.48 26.16
CA LYS A 519 -22.80 -4.63 26.00
C LYS A 519 -22.70 -3.34 26.82
N GLY A 520 -22.85 -2.21 26.13
CA GLY A 520 -22.76 -0.87 26.69
C GLY A 520 -23.84 0.07 26.17
N GLU A 521 -23.78 1.33 26.59
CA GLU A 521 -24.64 2.38 26.06
C GLU A 521 -24.21 2.80 24.65
N ILE A 522 -25.14 3.36 23.88
CA ILE A 522 -24.79 4.04 22.63
C ILE A 522 -24.20 5.40 23.00
N LEU A 523 -22.96 5.64 22.62
CA LEU A 523 -22.22 6.86 22.95
C LEU A 523 -22.00 7.69 21.70
N SER A 524 -22.26 9.00 21.78
CA SER A 524 -22.02 9.94 20.67
C SER A 524 -21.24 11.14 21.17
N THR A 525 -20.30 11.63 20.36
CA THR A 525 -19.51 12.83 20.65
C THR A 525 -19.10 13.53 19.36
N SER A 526 -18.67 14.79 19.51
CA SER A 526 -18.14 15.61 18.43
C SER A 526 -16.98 16.46 18.94
N GLN A 527 -15.97 16.67 18.11
CA GLN A 527 -14.80 17.47 18.44
C GLN A 527 -14.27 18.16 17.19
N THR A 528 -13.74 19.38 17.35
CA THR A 528 -12.97 20.06 16.32
C THR A 528 -11.49 19.98 16.69
N VAL A 529 -10.66 19.58 15.73
CA VAL A 529 -9.20 19.56 15.85
C VAL A 529 -8.59 20.42 14.76
N ASP A 530 -7.49 21.10 15.07
CA ASP A 530 -6.81 21.99 14.13
C ASP A 530 -5.32 21.64 14.07
N GLY A 531 -4.69 21.84 12.91
CA GLY A 531 -3.25 21.75 12.82
C GLY A 531 -2.66 22.40 11.58
N THR A 532 -1.33 22.48 11.58
CA THR A 532 -0.55 23.14 10.55
C THR A 532 0.41 22.14 9.93
N SER A 533 0.48 22.11 8.60
CA SER A 533 1.53 21.39 7.88
C SER A 533 2.42 22.39 7.18
N TRP A 534 3.73 22.19 7.20
CA TRP A 534 4.67 23.04 6.49
C TRP A 534 5.83 22.24 5.91
N ASN A 535 6.41 22.75 4.83
CA ASN A 535 7.65 22.23 4.31
C ASN A 535 8.59 23.37 3.90
N THR A 536 9.88 23.12 4.03
CA THR A 536 10.95 23.98 3.55
C THR A 536 12.01 23.11 2.92
N SER A 537 12.21 23.30 1.62
CA SER A 537 13.25 22.59 0.88
C SER A 537 14.17 23.59 0.18
N ILE A 538 15.47 23.38 0.31
CA ILE A 538 16.49 24.21 -0.33
C ILE A 538 17.39 23.28 -1.13
N SER A 539 17.61 23.59 -2.40
CA SER A 539 18.54 22.86 -3.26
C SER A 539 19.41 23.80 -4.07
N TYR A 540 20.55 23.29 -4.54
CA TYR A 540 21.50 24.08 -5.32
C TYR A 540 22.02 23.30 -6.51
N LYS A 541 21.60 23.66 -7.73
CA LYS A 541 22.10 23.07 -8.97
C LYS A 541 23.47 23.65 -9.32
N THR A 542 24.48 22.79 -9.27
CA THR A 542 25.85 23.12 -9.67
C THR A 542 26.01 23.07 -11.20
N ASP A 543 27.00 23.79 -11.73
CA ASP A 543 27.32 23.81 -13.17
C ASP A 543 27.62 22.43 -13.77
N PHE A 544 28.03 21.47 -12.95
CA PHE A 544 28.39 20.11 -13.38
C PHE A 544 27.27 19.08 -13.13
N GLY A 545 26.06 19.50 -12.76
CA GLY A 545 24.87 18.64 -12.73
C GLY A 545 24.51 18.02 -11.38
N LEU A 546 25.28 18.28 -10.31
CA LEU A 546 24.91 17.89 -8.95
C LEU A 546 23.95 18.88 -8.31
N ILE A 547 23.01 18.35 -7.53
CA ILE A 547 21.95 19.06 -6.82
C ILE A 547 21.90 18.55 -5.36
N PRO A 548 22.77 19.04 -4.46
CA PRO A 548 22.56 18.86 -3.02
C PRO A 548 21.28 19.57 -2.59
N TYR A 549 20.56 18.98 -1.63
CA TYR A 549 19.36 19.54 -1.02
C TYR A 549 19.23 19.21 0.46
N ILE A 550 18.42 20.01 1.14
CA ILE A 550 17.92 19.78 2.50
C ILE A 550 16.42 20.04 2.51
N THR A 551 15.67 19.18 3.20
CA THR A 551 14.24 19.39 3.47
C THR A 551 13.94 19.20 4.94
N LEU A 552 13.15 20.13 5.46
CA LEU A 552 12.48 20.03 6.75
C LEU A 552 10.98 20.08 6.50
N ALA A 553 10.20 19.28 7.21
CA ALA A 553 8.75 19.30 7.10
C ALA A 553 8.08 18.86 8.41
N GLU A 554 6.89 19.40 8.64
CA GLU A 554 5.94 18.97 9.65
C GLU A 554 4.61 18.73 8.96
N GLN A 555 3.95 17.63 9.30
CA GLN A 555 2.78 17.15 8.58
C GLN A 555 1.69 16.77 9.57
N ALA A 556 0.59 17.50 9.52
CA ALA A 556 -0.66 17.10 10.15
C ALA A 556 -1.13 15.75 9.60
N THR A 557 -1.64 14.90 10.48
CA THR A 557 -2.17 13.58 10.16
C THR A 557 -3.48 13.37 10.92
N LEU A 558 -4.53 13.02 10.20
CA LEU A 558 -5.74 12.48 10.81
C LEU A 558 -5.52 10.99 11.06
N VAL A 559 -5.71 10.56 12.31
CA VAL A 559 -5.44 9.20 12.74
C VAL A 559 -6.73 8.38 12.69
N ALA A 560 -7.04 7.88 11.49
CA ALA A 560 -8.19 7.02 11.25
C ALA A 560 -7.83 5.53 11.33
N GLY A 561 -8.84 4.70 11.60
CA GLY A 561 -8.71 3.24 11.55
C GLY A 561 -8.81 2.66 10.14
N GLN A 562 -8.90 1.33 10.04
CA GLN A 562 -8.77 0.60 8.77
C GLN A 562 -9.92 0.88 7.79
N GLY A 563 -11.09 1.26 8.33
CA GLY A 563 -12.32 1.65 7.65
C GLY A 563 -12.45 3.15 7.42
N ALA A 564 -11.41 3.94 7.71
CA ALA A 564 -11.45 5.40 7.83
C ALA A 564 -12.29 5.93 9.01
N GLU A 565 -12.62 5.08 9.98
CA GLU A 565 -13.38 5.43 11.19
C GLU A 565 -12.55 6.21 12.22
N ILE A 566 -13.25 7.04 13.01
CA ILE A 566 -12.75 7.63 14.25
C ILE A 566 -13.63 7.11 15.39
N GLY A 567 -13.04 6.32 16.29
CA GLY A 567 -13.75 5.72 17.42
C GLY A 567 -14.08 6.74 18.52
N TYR A 568 -15.12 6.46 19.31
CA TYR A 568 -15.49 7.31 20.46
C TYR A 568 -14.31 7.52 21.44
N GLY A 569 -13.57 6.45 21.74
CA GLY A 569 -12.40 6.47 22.63
C GLY A 569 -11.21 7.28 22.09
N GLN A 570 -11.23 7.68 20.82
CA GLN A 570 -10.22 8.59 20.26
C GLN A 570 -10.53 10.06 20.56
N LEU A 571 -11.79 10.39 20.89
CA LEU A 571 -12.21 11.77 21.20
C LEU A 571 -12.47 11.98 22.69
N ILE A 572 -12.75 10.89 23.43
CA ILE A 572 -13.09 10.91 24.85
C ILE A 572 -12.26 9.85 25.57
N ASP A 573 -11.54 10.24 26.62
CA ASP A 573 -10.78 9.30 27.46
C ASP A 573 -11.67 8.44 28.37
N ASP A 574 -11.09 7.44 29.03
CA ASP A 574 -11.80 6.54 29.95
C ASP A 574 -12.45 7.26 31.15
N ASP A 575 -11.98 8.46 31.49
CA ASP A 575 -12.50 9.31 32.56
C ASP A 575 -13.64 10.24 32.07
N GLY A 576 -13.96 10.20 30.77
CA GLY A 576 -15.02 10.98 30.14
C GLY A 576 -14.62 12.42 29.76
N ASN A 577 -13.33 12.74 29.70
CA ASN A 577 -12.82 14.04 29.29
C ASN A 577 -12.50 14.07 27.80
N GLU A 578 -12.53 15.28 27.20
CA GLU A 578 -12.04 15.49 25.83
C GLU A 578 -10.58 15.06 25.69
N TYR A 579 -10.31 14.32 24.63
CA TYR A 579 -9.00 13.76 24.32
C TYR A 579 -8.69 13.97 22.84
N ASN A 580 -7.46 14.32 22.50
CA ASN A 580 -7.06 14.55 21.11
C ASN A 580 -6.38 13.31 20.52
N GLY A 581 -7.16 12.24 20.34
CA GLY A 581 -6.68 10.97 19.80
C GLY A 581 -6.97 10.76 18.32
N ALA A 582 -7.59 11.72 17.64
CA ALA A 582 -7.90 11.62 16.22
C ALA A 582 -6.90 12.38 15.33
N PHE A 583 -5.97 13.15 15.90
CA PHE A 583 -5.12 14.07 15.14
C PHE A 583 -3.73 14.23 15.76
N ASP A 584 -2.70 14.19 14.92
CA ASP A 584 -1.30 14.33 15.34
C ASP A 584 -0.42 14.98 14.27
N THR A 585 0.83 15.33 14.60
CA THR A 585 1.78 16.03 13.73
C THR A 585 3.13 15.30 13.64
N SER A 586 3.49 14.84 12.45
CA SER A 586 4.76 14.15 12.24
C SER A 586 5.83 15.06 11.64
N GLU A 587 7.11 14.78 11.91
CA GLU A 587 8.25 15.59 11.46
C GLU A 587 9.19 14.80 10.53
N LEU A 588 9.83 15.51 9.58
CA LEU A 588 10.89 14.98 8.71
C LEU A 588 12.08 15.95 8.68
N THR A 589 13.27 15.39 8.80
CA THR A 589 14.53 15.98 8.35
C THR A 589 15.18 15.09 7.29
N GLU A 590 15.49 15.65 6.12
CA GLU A 590 16.14 14.95 5.01
C GLU A 590 17.28 15.78 4.43
N ILE A 591 18.42 15.16 4.17
CA ILE A 591 19.54 15.75 3.42
C ILE A 591 19.85 14.81 2.28
N GLY A 592 20.03 15.35 1.08
CA GLY A 592 20.28 14.52 -0.08
C GLY A 592 21.13 15.12 -1.19
N ILE A 593 21.63 14.17 -1.95
CA ILE A 593 22.40 14.15 -3.17
C ILE A 593 21.62 13.83 -4.44
N LYS A 594 21.42 14.70 -5.43
CA LYS A 594 20.95 14.25 -6.75
C LYS A 594 21.89 14.66 -7.87
N GLY A 595 21.84 13.95 -8.98
CA GLY A 595 22.48 14.42 -10.20
C GLY A 595 22.09 13.62 -11.42
N SER A 596 22.27 14.28 -12.56
CA SER A 596 22.08 13.72 -13.90
C SER A 596 23.34 13.98 -14.72
N PHE A 597 23.85 12.95 -15.40
CA PHE A 597 25.13 12.96 -16.11
C PHE A 597 25.03 12.21 -17.44
N LEU A 598 26.08 12.33 -18.25
CA LEU A 598 26.20 11.63 -19.53
C LEU A 598 25.02 11.96 -20.47
N ASP A 599 24.78 13.26 -20.70
CA ASP A 599 23.67 13.75 -21.50
C ASP A 599 22.31 13.20 -21.02
N ASP A 600 22.09 13.30 -19.70
CA ASP A 600 20.91 12.84 -18.96
C ASP A 600 20.63 11.33 -18.99
N SER A 601 21.55 10.51 -19.49
CA SER A 601 21.41 9.05 -19.50
C SER A 601 21.68 8.38 -18.15
N LEU A 602 22.36 9.07 -17.22
CA LEU A 602 22.71 8.56 -15.89
C LEU A 602 22.15 9.44 -14.79
N TYR A 603 21.18 8.92 -14.04
CA TYR A 603 20.64 9.53 -12.82
C TYR A 603 21.13 8.80 -11.58
N PHE A 604 21.41 9.56 -10.51
CA PHE A 604 21.50 8.99 -9.17
C PHE A 604 20.86 9.90 -8.11
N ALA A 605 20.45 9.27 -7.02
CA ALA A 605 20.07 9.93 -5.77
C ALA A 605 20.68 9.23 -4.56
N LEU A 606 21.08 10.01 -3.57
CA LEU A 606 21.50 9.53 -2.24
C LEU A 606 20.83 10.41 -1.19
N SER A 607 20.09 9.86 -0.25
CA SER A 607 19.48 10.62 0.83
C SER A 607 19.74 9.98 2.19
N ILE A 608 19.78 10.82 3.21
CA ILE A 608 19.79 10.43 4.62
C ILE A 608 18.63 11.16 5.28
N TYR A 609 17.82 10.42 6.03
CA TYR A 609 16.63 10.96 6.64
C TYR A 609 16.49 10.52 8.10
N GLU A 610 15.77 11.35 8.85
CA GLU A 610 15.19 11.05 10.14
C GLU A 610 13.76 11.58 10.12
N GLN A 611 12.78 10.72 10.37
CA GLN A 611 11.38 11.10 10.50
C GLN A 611 10.82 10.55 11.80
N GLU A 612 9.91 11.32 12.39
CA GLU A 612 9.21 10.95 13.60
C GLU A 612 7.72 11.06 13.35
N ARG A 613 7.02 9.96 13.64
CA ARG A 613 5.57 9.92 13.69
C ARG A 613 5.17 9.98 15.16
N SER A 614 4.58 11.08 15.58
CA SER A 614 3.77 11.08 16.78
C SER A 614 2.43 10.42 16.47
N ASP A 615 1.97 9.59 17.41
CA ASP A 615 0.65 9.00 17.34
C ASP A 615 0.02 9.01 18.73
N PHE A 616 -1.31 9.02 18.79
CA PHE A 616 -2.06 9.26 20.02
C PHE A 616 -2.05 8.06 20.96
N ASN A 617 -2.06 6.84 20.42
CA ASN A 617 -2.12 5.63 21.22
C ASN A 617 -0.87 4.77 21.05
N ALA A 618 -0.08 4.83 22.11
CA ALA A 618 0.92 3.88 22.54
C ALA A 618 0.73 2.41 22.11
N GLN A 619 -0.52 1.94 22.16
CA GLN A 619 -0.96 0.56 21.96
C GLN A 619 -1.75 0.37 20.66
N ALA A 620 -1.87 1.39 19.79
CA ALA A 620 -2.40 1.24 18.43
C ALA A 620 -1.34 0.57 17.52
N ILE A 621 -1.07 -0.69 17.84
CA ILE A 621 -0.06 -1.58 17.23
C ILE A 621 -0.35 -1.96 15.77
N VAL A 622 -1.50 -1.57 15.23
CA VAL A 622 -1.97 -1.99 13.89
C VAL A 622 -1.50 -1.05 12.79
N THR A 623 -1.91 0.22 12.82
CA THR A 623 -1.69 1.19 11.73
C THR A 623 -1.04 2.51 12.19
N ASN A 624 -1.09 2.77 13.49
CA ASN A 624 -0.95 4.10 14.07
C ASN A 624 0.01 4.09 15.28
N ALA A 625 1.21 3.54 15.09
CA ALA A 625 2.22 3.48 16.14
C ALA A 625 3.15 4.72 16.12
N THR A 626 3.43 5.27 17.30
CA THR A 626 4.44 6.31 17.51
C THR A 626 5.83 5.76 17.19
N THR A 627 6.47 6.29 16.14
CA THR A 627 7.71 5.71 15.59
C THR A 627 8.75 6.75 15.24
N GLN A 628 10.02 6.37 15.31
CA GLN A 628 11.11 7.12 14.71
C GLN A 628 11.83 6.25 13.69
N ASN A 629 11.97 6.76 12.47
CA ASN A 629 12.60 6.04 11.37
C ASN A 629 13.85 6.81 10.95
N LYS A 630 14.98 6.12 10.85
CA LYS A 630 16.23 6.68 10.34
C LYS A 630 16.78 5.81 9.25
N GLY A 631 17.31 6.42 8.20
CA GLY A 631 17.83 5.63 7.09
C GLY A 631 18.71 6.35 6.11
N THR A 632 19.25 5.56 5.19
CA THR A 632 20.02 5.99 4.02
C THR A 632 19.44 5.29 2.80
N GLU A 633 19.15 6.04 1.76
CA GLU A 633 18.59 5.54 0.51
C GLU A 633 19.52 5.93 -0.64
N PHE A 634 19.86 4.98 -1.51
CA PHE A 634 20.60 5.24 -2.74
C PHE A 634 19.82 4.67 -3.91
N GLU A 635 19.72 5.43 -4.99
CA GLU A 635 19.06 5.05 -6.23
C GLU A 635 19.96 5.41 -7.42
N LEU A 636 20.04 4.53 -8.40
CA LEU A 636 20.78 4.70 -9.65
C LEU A 636 19.88 4.26 -10.79
N ARG A 637 19.82 5.05 -11.85
CA ARG A 637 19.17 4.67 -13.12
C ARG A 637 20.08 5.07 -14.26
N TRP A 638 20.42 4.12 -15.13
CA TRP A 638 21.40 4.33 -16.17
C TRP A 638 20.95 3.68 -17.49
N VAL A 639 20.69 4.53 -18.49
CA VAL A 639 20.61 4.12 -19.89
C VAL A 639 22.04 4.00 -20.41
N VAL A 640 22.60 2.80 -20.34
CA VAL A 640 23.99 2.50 -20.73
C VAL A 640 24.16 2.61 -22.25
N SER A 641 23.14 2.19 -22.99
CA SER A 641 22.99 2.35 -24.44
C SER A 641 21.51 2.25 -24.80
N ASP A 642 21.17 2.45 -26.08
CA ASP A 642 19.81 2.24 -26.61
C ASP A 642 19.26 0.82 -26.35
N GLN A 643 20.15 -0.15 -26.08
CA GLN A 643 19.77 -1.52 -25.74
C GLN A 643 19.69 -1.77 -24.23
N LEU A 644 20.58 -1.18 -23.43
CA LEU A 644 20.80 -1.60 -22.05
C LEU A 644 20.41 -0.49 -21.07
N VAL A 645 19.39 -0.77 -20.25
CA VAL A 645 19.01 0.05 -19.10
C VAL A 645 19.25 -0.73 -17.81
N VAL A 646 19.87 -0.08 -16.83
CA VAL A 646 20.22 -0.65 -15.52
C VAL A 646 19.70 0.26 -14.41
N GLY A 647 19.03 -0.32 -13.42
CA GLY A 647 18.67 0.33 -12.17
C GLY A 647 19.36 -0.36 -11.00
N ALA A 648 19.75 0.41 -9.98
CA ALA A 648 20.23 -0.15 -8.72
C ALA A 648 19.71 0.67 -7.54
N GLY A 649 19.49 -0.01 -6.42
CA GLY A 649 19.00 0.61 -5.19
C GLY A 649 19.69 0.04 -3.96
N TYR A 650 19.82 0.86 -2.94
CA TYR A 650 20.21 0.44 -1.60
C TYR A 650 19.36 1.17 -0.58
N THR A 651 18.86 0.42 0.40
CA THR A 651 18.13 0.96 1.54
C THR A 651 18.78 0.45 2.80
N LYS A 652 19.17 1.38 3.67
CA LYS A 652 19.44 1.10 5.08
C LYS A 652 18.36 1.76 5.92
N MET A 653 17.61 1.00 6.70
CA MET A 653 16.59 1.58 7.56
C MET A 653 16.54 0.95 8.95
N LYS A 654 16.23 1.78 9.93
CA LYS A 654 15.88 1.37 11.28
C LYS A 654 14.63 2.12 11.72
N VAL A 655 13.70 1.37 12.29
CA VAL A 655 12.44 1.89 12.82
C VAL A 655 12.37 1.53 14.30
N TYR A 656 12.05 2.51 15.14
CA TYR A 656 11.95 2.35 16.59
C TYR A 656 10.54 2.69 17.05
N ASN A 657 9.96 1.85 17.91
CA ASN A 657 8.70 2.13 18.59
C ASN A 657 8.99 3.03 19.81
N LEU A 658 8.61 4.32 19.72
CA LEU A 658 8.94 5.31 20.73
C LEU A 658 8.15 5.12 22.02
N THR A 659 6.92 4.66 21.89
CA THR A 659 6.08 4.35 23.03
C THR A 659 6.68 3.22 23.86
N ALA A 660 7.01 2.09 23.23
CA ALA A 660 7.58 0.96 23.94
C ALA A 660 8.93 1.35 24.58
N TYR A 661 9.70 2.23 23.95
CA TYR A 661 10.94 2.78 24.49
C TYR A 661 10.74 3.68 25.73
N ASN A 662 9.65 4.44 25.77
CA ASN A 662 9.29 5.35 26.87
C ASN A 662 10.44 6.28 27.31
N ASP A 663 11.14 6.88 26.35
CA ASP A 663 12.32 7.73 26.57
C ASP A 663 13.42 7.13 27.45
N GLY A 664 13.52 5.80 27.49
CA GLY A 664 14.49 5.09 28.31
C GLY A 664 14.12 4.99 29.79
N ASN A 665 12.92 5.44 30.19
CA ASN A 665 12.39 5.30 31.56
C ASN A 665 11.86 3.89 31.88
N GLY A 666 12.11 2.93 30.98
CA GLY A 666 11.54 1.59 31.02
C GLY A 666 10.13 1.58 30.43
N GLY A 667 9.85 0.59 29.59
CA GLY A 667 8.59 0.50 28.87
C GLY A 667 8.26 -0.94 28.50
N SER A 668 7.25 -1.12 27.66
CA SER A 668 6.82 -2.44 27.23
C SER A 668 5.94 -2.38 25.99
N LEU A 669 5.87 -3.49 25.27
CA LEU A 669 4.89 -3.72 24.21
C LEU A 669 4.04 -4.94 24.55
N PHE A 670 2.72 -4.82 24.42
CA PHE A 670 1.82 -5.97 24.49
C PHE A 670 2.00 -6.86 23.26
N GLY A 671 1.89 -8.19 23.43
CA GLY A 671 1.88 -9.11 22.32
C GLY A 671 1.31 -10.49 22.68
N PHE A 672 0.93 -11.24 21.65
CA PHE A 672 0.57 -12.65 21.77
C PHE A 672 1.86 -13.48 21.77
N LEU A 673 2.15 -14.15 22.89
CA LEU A 673 3.46 -14.75 23.17
C LEU A 673 3.63 -16.10 22.47
N GLY A 674 4.63 -16.18 21.59
CA GLY A 674 4.96 -17.40 20.85
C GLY A 674 5.64 -18.44 21.73
N ALA A 675 5.75 -19.67 21.25
CA ALA A 675 6.45 -20.74 21.99
C ALA A 675 7.90 -20.35 22.34
N GLU A 676 8.58 -19.63 21.45
CA GLU A 676 9.96 -19.17 21.63
C GLU A 676 10.08 -17.99 22.62
N ASP A 677 8.98 -17.28 22.91
CA ASP A 677 8.97 -16.26 23.97
C ASP A 677 8.96 -16.91 25.37
N LEU A 678 8.33 -18.07 25.49
CA LEU A 678 8.11 -18.81 26.73
C LEU A 678 9.34 -19.68 27.07
N THR A 679 10.48 -19.04 27.32
CA THR A 679 11.78 -19.72 27.52
C THR A 679 11.86 -20.73 28.68
N SER A 680 10.88 -20.76 29.58
CA SER A 680 10.75 -21.76 30.65
C SER A 680 9.78 -22.90 30.32
N LEU A 681 9.14 -22.87 29.14
CA LEU A 681 8.31 -23.93 28.59
C LEU A 681 9.22 -24.98 27.94
N THR A 682 9.09 -26.24 28.35
CA THR A 682 9.91 -27.33 27.81
C THR A 682 9.21 -28.12 26.70
N ASP A 683 7.89 -28.05 26.66
CA ASP A 683 7.05 -28.66 25.63
C ASP A 683 6.08 -27.63 25.02
N PRO A 684 6.37 -27.11 23.80
CA PRO A 684 5.49 -26.16 23.12
C PRO A 684 4.07 -26.65 22.86
N SER A 685 3.85 -27.97 22.77
CA SER A 685 2.52 -28.54 22.49
C SER A 685 1.51 -28.30 23.62
N LEU A 686 1.98 -27.90 24.81
CA LEU A 686 1.15 -27.60 25.95
C LEU A 686 0.35 -26.30 25.79
N VAL A 687 0.77 -25.40 24.89
CA VAL A 687 0.15 -24.07 24.75
C VAL A 687 -0.66 -23.88 23.48
N PHE A 688 -0.47 -24.70 22.45
CA PHE A 688 -1.06 -24.45 21.13
C PHE A 688 -2.58 -24.67 21.01
N GLY A 689 -3.23 -25.28 21.99
CA GLY A 689 -4.69 -25.24 22.12
C GLY A 689 -5.21 -23.90 22.65
N GLY A 690 -4.33 -22.97 23.01
CA GLY A 690 -4.66 -21.62 23.43
C GLY A 690 -3.62 -20.63 22.92
N ASN A 691 -3.51 -19.49 23.61
CA ASN A 691 -2.52 -18.48 23.30
C ASN A 691 -2.19 -17.64 24.55
N PRO A 692 -1.00 -17.82 25.14
CA PRO A 692 -0.53 -16.95 26.21
C PRO A 692 -0.33 -15.51 25.72
N ILE A 693 -0.66 -14.54 26.57
CA ILE A 693 -0.48 -13.11 26.28
C ILE A 693 0.35 -12.46 27.37
N GLY A 694 1.03 -11.36 27.01
CA GLY A 694 1.90 -10.69 27.95
C GLY A 694 2.60 -9.46 27.40
N LEU A 695 3.72 -9.12 28.03
CA LEU A 695 4.52 -7.95 27.69
C LEU A 695 5.93 -8.35 27.27
N THR A 696 6.44 -7.71 26.23
CA THR A 696 7.87 -7.60 25.99
C THR A 696 8.38 -6.38 26.75
N LEU A 697 9.18 -6.58 27.80
CA LEU A 697 9.68 -5.49 28.64
C LEU A 697 10.95 -4.86 28.07
N ILE A 698 11.01 -3.53 28.14
CA ILE A 698 12.20 -2.73 27.87
C ILE A 698 12.70 -2.18 29.22
N PRO A 699 13.89 -2.61 29.69
CA PRO A 699 14.43 -2.14 30.96
C PRO A 699 14.70 -0.62 30.98
N GLU A 700 14.59 -0.01 32.16
CA GLU A 700 15.05 1.36 32.37
C GLU A 700 16.55 1.50 32.03
N GLY A 701 16.91 2.55 31.31
CA GLY A 701 18.27 2.78 30.82
C GLY A 701 18.71 1.88 29.66
N ALA A 702 17.81 1.07 29.09
CA ALA A 702 18.09 0.30 27.89
C ALA A 702 18.37 1.22 26.68
N SER A 703 19.14 0.70 25.72
CA SER A 703 19.37 1.40 24.46
C SER A 703 18.08 1.43 23.63
N LYS A 704 17.86 2.51 22.87
CA LYS A 704 16.75 2.60 21.89
C LYS A 704 16.72 1.43 20.90
N GLU A 705 17.84 0.77 20.66
CA GLU A 705 17.90 -0.45 19.83
C GLU A 705 17.07 -1.62 20.38
N THR A 706 16.76 -1.66 21.68
CA THR A 706 15.85 -2.68 22.25
C THR A 706 14.39 -2.43 21.90
N ALA A 707 14.05 -1.24 21.41
CA ALA A 707 12.71 -0.88 20.94
C ALA A 707 12.61 -0.88 19.41
N ARG A 708 13.56 -1.52 18.73
CA ARG A 708 13.55 -1.64 17.27
C ARG A 708 12.36 -2.49 16.82
N LYS A 709 11.58 -1.99 15.87
CA LYS A 709 10.50 -2.75 15.22
C LYS A 709 11.06 -3.99 14.51
N ALA A 710 10.29 -5.05 14.55
CA ALA A 710 10.61 -6.32 13.90
C ALA A 710 10.04 -6.40 12.49
N GLY A 711 10.46 -7.40 11.74
CA GLY A 711 9.98 -7.70 10.40
C GLY A 711 10.49 -6.78 9.31
N ILE A 712 11.41 -5.86 9.61
CA ILE A 712 11.99 -4.90 8.66
C ILE A 712 13.49 -5.21 8.52
N PRO A 713 13.96 -5.71 7.36
CA PRO A 713 15.38 -5.91 7.09
C PRO A 713 16.18 -4.60 7.23
N GLU A 714 17.34 -4.64 7.88
CA GLU A 714 18.16 -3.41 8.03
C GLU A 714 18.69 -2.92 6.70
N ASN A 715 19.18 -3.85 5.86
CA ASN A 715 19.76 -3.54 4.57
C ASN A 715 19.00 -4.30 3.47
N ILE A 716 18.69 -3.58 2.42
CA ILE A 716 18.07 -4.11 1.20
C ILE A 716 18.87 -3.58 0.00
N TYR A 717 19.27 -4.49 -0.88
CA TYR A 717 20.01 -4.19 -2.10
C TYR A 717 19.20 -4.64 -3.30
N THR A 718 19.06 -3.77 -4.29
CA THR A 718 18.30 -4.06 -5.50
C THR A 718 19.13 -3.78 -6.74
N LEU A 719 18.96 -4.61 -7.76
CA LEU A 719 19.56 -4.43 -9.07
C LEU A 719 18.53 -4.89 -10.10
N ASN A 720 18.25 -4.08 -11.10
CA ASN A 720 17.43 -4.46 -12.24
C ASN A 720 18.13 -4.08 -13.54
N ALA A 721 17.88 -4.86 -14.58
CA ALA A 721 18.42 -4.59 -15.90
C ALA A 721 17.48 -5.10 -16.98
N THR A 722 17.50 -4.42 -18.12
CA THR A 722 16.79 -4.82 -19.33
C THR A 722 17.71 -4.61 -20.52
N TYR A 723 17.70 -5.57 -21.44
CA TYR A 723 18.48 -5.55 -22.67
C TYR A 723 17.55 -5.76 -23.87
N ASP A 724 17.40 -4.74 -24.71
CA ASP A 724 16.69 -4.79 -25.98
C ASP A 724 17.63 -5.27 -27.10
N PHE A 725 17.29 -6.37 -27.76
CA PHE A 725 18.10 -6.94 -28.84
C PHE A 725 17.89 -6.23 -30.18
N LEU A 726 17.01 -5.22 -30.25
CA LEU A 726 16.66 -4.42 -31.42
C LEU A 726 16.14 -5.26 -32.60
N ASN A 727 15.54 -6.40 -32.29
CA ASN A 727 14.97 -7.34 -33.26
C ASN A 727 13.59 -7.85 -32.79
N GLY A 728 12.93 -7.07 -31.94
CA GLY A 728 11.69 -7.42 -31.26
C GLY A 728 11.90 -8.17 -29.94
N TYR A 729 13.03 -8.85 -29.73
CA TYR A 729 13.30 -9.49 -28.45
C TYR A 729 13.88 -8.52 -27.43
N ALA A 730 13.48 -8.68 -26.16
CA ALA A 730 14.11 -8.08 -25.01
C ALA A 730 14.22 -9.09 -23.87
N ALA A 731 15.24 -8.94 -23.03
CA ALA A 731 15.38 -9.69 -21.78
C ALA A 731 15.41 -8.75 -20.59
N SER A 732 14.81 -9.14 -19.47
CA SER A 732 14.81 -8.40 -18.23
C SER A 732 15.25 -9.29 -17.06
N ALA A 733 15.87 -8.70 -16.04
CA ALA A 733 16.21 -9.39 -14.80
C ALA A 733 16.18 -8.42 -13.62
N SER A 734 15.72 -8.89 -12.46
CA SER A 734 15.81 -8.15 -11.21
C SER A 734 16.33 -9.03 -10.08
N ILE A 735 17.06 -8.41 -9.15
CA ILE A 735 17.64 -9.03 -7.96
C ILE A 735 17.23 -8.19 -6.76
N VAL A 736 16.70 -8.84 -5.73
CA VAL A 736 16.42 -8.22 -4.42
C VAL A 736 17.12 -9.06 -3.36
N ARG A 737 18.03 -8.45 -2.60
CA ARG A 737 18.68 -9.07 -1.44
C ARG A 737 18.24 -8.32 -0.19
N ALA A 738 17.54 -9.00 0.71
CA ALA A 738 17.13 -8.45 2.01
C ALA A 738 17.85 -9.20 3.14
N ASP A 739 18.38 -8.46 4.10
CA ASP A 739 19.02 -9.05 5.28
C ASP A 739 18.04 -9.80 6.17
N GLU A 740 18.59 -10.66 7.02
CA GLU A 740 17.84 -11.34 8.08
C GLU A 740 17.14 -10.33 9.00
N THR A 741 15.98 -10.70 9.53
CA THR A 741 15.21 -9.88 10.46
C THR A 741 14.49 -10.77 11.47
N PHE A 742 13.99 -10.18 12.56
CA PHE A 742 13.17 -10.92 13.52
C PHE A 742 11.71 -10.90 13.10
N SER A 743 10.97 -11.97 13.38
CA SER A 743 9.53 -12.03 13.08
C SER A 743 8.70 -11.19 14.05
N SER A 744 9.15 -11.08 15.30
CA SER A 744 8.43 -10.43 16.41
C SER A 744 9.24 -9.36 17.13
N PHE A 745 8.56 -8.44 17.80
CA PHE A 745 9.20 -7.41 18.65
C PHE A 745 10.06 -7.99 19.77
N SER A 746 9.70 -9.16 20.31
CA SER A 746 10.49 -9.90 21.31
C SER A 746 11.81 -10.47 20.78
N GLN A 747 11.98 -10.52 19.45
CA GLN A 747 13.16 -11.05 18.77
C GLN A 747 13.42 -12.53 19.07
N SER A 748 12.36 -13.32 19.32
CA SER A 748 12.46 -14.73 19.66
C SER A 748 12.62 -15.64 18.44
N VAL A 749 12.04 -15.28 17.29
CA VAL A 749 12.15 -16.02 16.01
C VAL A 749 12.85 -15.15 14.98
N LYS A 750 13.89 -15.71 14.33
CA LYS A 750 14.68 -15.04 13.31
C LYS A 750 14.36 -15.59 11.92
N LEU A 751 14.00 -14.70 11.00
CA LEU A 751 13.80 -15.00 9.60
C LEU A 751 15.14 -14.86 8.85
N PRO A 752 15.51 -15.85 8.01
CA PRO A 752 16.78 -15.83 7.29
C PRO A 752 16.81 -14.71 6.25
N SER A 753 18.02 -14.26 5.91
CA SER A 753 18.21 -13.38 4.74
C SER A 753 17.91 -14.14 3.46
N TYR A 754 17.42 -13.46 2.43
CA TYR A 754 17.06 -14.10 1.17
C TYR A 754 17.50 -13.29 -0.04
N THR A 755 17.71 -13.99 -1.17
CA THR A 755 17.99 -13.35 -2.47
C THR A 755 16.97 -13.80 -3.52
N LEU A 756 16.13 -12.88 -3.98
CA LEU A 756 15.21 -13.13 -5.08
C LEU A 756 15.87 -12.76 -6.39
N VAL A 757 15.81 -13.66 -7.37
CA VAL A 757 16.21 -13.41 -8.75
C VAL A 757 14.99 -13.61 -9.64
N ASN A 758 14.60 -12.59 -10.38
CA ASN A 758 13.52 -12.66 -11.36
C ASN A 758 14.11 -12.45 -12.75
N ALA A 759 13.53 -13.10 -13.76
CA ALA A 759 13.96 -12.95 -15.15
C ALA A 759 12.79 -13.03 -16.12
N GLY A 760 12.87 -12.27 -17.21
CA GLY A 760 11.85 -12.19 -18.24
C GLY A 760 12.45 -12.18 -19.63
N VAL A 761 11.68 -12.68 -20.59
CA VAL A 761 11.92 -12.48 -22.02
C VAL A 761 10.62 -12.00 -22.65
N THR A 762 10.71 -10.94 -23.44
CA THR A 762 9.60 -10.38 -24.21
C THR A 762 9.95 -10.41 -25.69
N TYR A 763 8.95 -10.65 -26.54
CA TYR A 763 9.02 -10.48 -27.98
C TYR A 763 7.91 -9.54 -28.41
N THR A 764 8.27 -8.43 -29.03
CA THR A 764 7.36 -7.37 -29.45
C THR A 764 7.51 -7.12 -30.96
N THR A 765 6.37 -6.93 -31.60
CA THR A 765 6.20 -6.46 -32.97
C THR A 765 5.25 -5.27 -32.94
N ASP A 766 5.01 -4.63 -34.09
CA ASP A 766 4.11 -3.47 -34.19
C ASP A 766 2.68 -3.77 -33.66
N THR A 767 2.21 -5.02 -33.73
CA THR A 767 0.82 -5.39 -33.38
C THR A 767 0.70 -6.48 -32.32
N TRP A 768 1.78 -7.18 -32.00
CA TRP A 768 1.75 -8.28 -31.02
C TRP A 768 2.92 -8.17 -30.06
N SER A 769 2.67 -8.47 -28.80
CA SER A 769 3.71 -8.78 -27.82
C SER A 769 3.43 -10.11 -27.14
N ALA A 770 4.50 -10.81 -26.77
CA ALA A 770 4.44 -12.00 -25.95
C ALA A 770 5.56 -11.94 -24.92
N SER A 771 5.26 -12.25 -23.66
CA SER A 771 6.25 -12.27 -22.59
C SER A 771 6.19 -13.58 -21.82
N LEU A 772 7.33 -13.99 -21.29
CA LEU A 772 7.46 -15.05 -20.31
C LEU A 772 8.36 -14.55 -19.19
N ASN A 773 7.82 -14.46 -17.99
CA ASN A 773 8.51 -14.02 -16.79
C ASN A 773 8.51 -15.14 -15.77
N ILE A 774 9.67 -15.37 -15.14
CA ILE A 774 9.85 -16.31 -14.04
C ILE A 774 10.26 -15.49 -12.82
N LYS A 775 9.41 -15.53 -11.80
CA LYS A 775 9.67 -14.94 -10.49
C LYS A 775 10.27 -15.99 -9.55
N ASN A 776 11.16 -15.55 -8.67
CA ASN A 776 11.94 -16.41 -7.79
C ASN A 776 12.63 -17.55 -8.57
N LEU A 777 13.37 -17.20 -9.62
CA LEU A 777 14.06 -18.10 -10.54
C LEU A 777 15.01 -19.07 -9.84
N THR A 778 15.55 -18.71 -8.67
CA THR A 778 16.41 -19.57 -7.86
C THR A 778 15.63 -20.54 -6.98
N ASP A 779 14.31 -20.37 -6.85
CA ASP A 779 13.44 -21.09 -5.90
C ASP A 779 13.93 -20.91 -4.44
N GLU A 780 14.30 -19.68 -4.12
CA GLU A 780 14.70 -19.28 -2.77
C GLU A 780 13.51 -19.46 -1.81
N GLU A 781 13.76 -20.07 -0.66
CA GLU A 781 12.79 -20.14 0.44
C GLU A 781 12.96 -18.92 1.31
N TYR A 782 11.88 -18.15 1.47
CA TYR A 782 11.90 -16.92 2.23
C TYR A 782 10.56 -16.69 2.93
N TYR A 783 10.58 -15.78 3.89
CA TYR A 783 9.48 -15.52 4.78
C TYR A 783 9.29 -14.03 4.94
N ARG A 784 8.04 -13.62 5.12
CA ARG A 784 7.70 -12.26 5.52
C ARG A 784 7.06 -12.29 6.90
N ALA A 785 7.54 -11.40 7.77
CA ALA A 785 6.92 -11.19 9.06
C ALA A 785 5.48 -10.69 8.84
N ASN A 786 4.54 -11.29 9.56
CA ASN A 786 3.14 -10.94 9.47
C ASN A 786 2.72 -10.24 10.75
N PHE A 787 2.35 -8.97 10.63
CA PHE A 787 1.89 -8.16 11.74
C PHE A 787 2.81 -8.20 13.00
N PRO A 788 4.10 -7.85 12.82
CA PRO A 788 5.20 -8.25 13.72
C PRO A 788 5.15 -7.70 15.15
N ASP A 789 4.52 -6.54 15.33
CA ASP A 789 4.45 -5.88 16.64
C ASP A 789 3.44 -6.54 17.58
N LEU A 790 2.44 -7.27 17.07
CA LEU A 790 1.41 -7.94 17.88
C LEU A 790 1.41 -9.46 17.73
N PHE A 791 1.47 -9.98 16.50
CA PHE A 791 1.32 -11.40 16.19
C PHE A 791 2.58 -12.08 15.64
N GLY A 792 3.68 -11.33 15.46
CA GLY A 792 4.90 -11.82 14.83
C GLY A 792 5.56 -13.03 15.49
N ALA A 793 5.21 -13.33 16.74
CA ALA A 793 5.69 -14.51 17.47
C ALA A 793 4.79 -15.74 17.27
N GLN A 794 3.59 -15.57 16.72
CA GLN A 794 2.59 -16.62 16.48
C GLN A 794 2.59 -17.10 15.03
N ILE A 795 2.68 -16.13 14.12
CA ILE A 795 2.44 -16.35 12.70
C ILE A 795 3.53 -15.72 11.83
N VAL A 796 3.74 -16.33 10.67
CA VAL A 796 4.68 -15.87 9.63
C VAL A 796 4.12 -16.26 8.27
N LEU A 797 4.36 -15.45 7.24
CA LEU A 797 3.97 -15.78 5.87
C LEU A 797 5.15 -16.45 5.14
N PRO A 798 5.08 -17.75 4.81
CA PRO A 798 6.03 -18.38 3.89
C PRO A 798 5.72 -17.90 2.49
N GLU A 799 6.71 -17.32 1.83
CA GLU A 799 6.48 -16.64 0.56
C GLU A 799 6.54 -17.58 -0.65
N LEU A 800 6.11 -17.05 -1.80
CA LEU A 800 5.89 -17.83 -3.01
C LEU A 800 7.19 -18.52 -3.52
N PRO A 801 7.12 -19.82 -3.88
CA PRO A 801 8.23 -20.48 -4.55
C PRO A 801 8.38 -19.96 -5.99
N ARG A 802 9.30 -20.54 -6.75
CA ARG A 802 9.44 -20.26 -8.17
C ARG A 802 8.12 -20.38 -8.91
N HIS A 803 7.75 -19.35 -9.65
CA HIS A 803 6.54 -19.34 -10.44
C HIS A 803 6.74 -18.55 -11.73
N TYR A 804 5.84 -18.76 -12.69
CA TYR A 804 5.91 -18.10 -13.98
C TYR A 804 4.61 -17.40 -14.32
N GLN A 805 4.73 -16.41 -15.19
CA GLN A 805 3.61 -15.80 -15.90
C GLN A 805 3.98 -15.59 -17.35
N ALA A 806 3.07 -15.93 -18.25
CA ALA A 806 3.19 -15.74 -19.68
C ALA A 806 2.04 -14.87 -20.15
N SER A 807 2.33 -13.84 -20.93
CA SER A 807 1.33 -12.93 -21.47
C SER A 807 1.42 -12.89 -22.98
N ILE A 808 0.27 -12.77 -23.65
CA ILE A 808 0.18 -12.42 -25.06
C ILE A 808 -0.73 -11.21 -25.15
N ALA A 809 -0.28 -10.16 -25.81
CA ALA A 809 -1.09 -8.98 -26.10
C ALA A 809 -1.12 -8.66 -27.59
N TYR A 810 -2.28 -8.23 -28.06
CA TYR A 810 -2.50 -7.63 -29.37
C TYR A 810 -2.68 -6.13 -29.17
N LYS A 811 -1.96 -5.31 -29.93
CA LYS A 811 -2.05 -3.85 -29.95
C LYS A 811 -2.49 -3.40 -31.35
N PHE A 812 -3.33 -2.37 -31.45
CA PHE A 812 -3.86 -1.86 -32.72
C PHE A 812 -4.06 -0.37 -32.71
#